data_AF-A0AAE0RBJ8-F1
#
_entry.id   AF-A0AAE0RBJ8-F1
#
_cell.length_a   1.000
_cell.length_b   1.000
_cell.length_c   1.000
_cell.angle_alpha   90.00
_cell.angle_beta   90.00
_cell.angle_gamma   90.00
#
_symmetry.space_group_name_H-M   'P 1'
#
loop_
_entity.id
_entity.type
_entity.pdbx_description
1 polymer ?
#
loop_
_entity_poly.entity_id
_entity_poly.type
_entity_poly.pdbx_seq_one_letter_code
_entity_poly.pdbx_strand_id
1 'polypeptide(L)'
;MFTGGTGVEDTVLQIGHSRTPRWCQKVFRQLLQMLWEQARSKGSLKMSQQTGQEKSSSVREGKGRELADMMERRKVDILCVQETRWKGSKARSIGAGFKLFYYGVDSKRNGIGVVLKEEFVRNVLEVKRVSDRVMSLKLELEGVMLNVVSGYAPQVGCELEEKKRFWSELDEVMESIPTGERVVIGADFNGHVGEGNRGDEEVMGKFGVKKRNLEGQMVVDFAKRMDMAVVNTYFQKREEHRVTYKSGGRRTQVDYILCRRGNLKEISDCKVVVGESVARQHRMVVCRMTLMVCKKKRSKIEIEKKTKCWKLKKEECLIRETGRKVLGVSSGSRKEDKETWWWNEEVQDSIQRKRLAKKKWDMDRTEENRQEYKELQRRVKREVSKAKQKAYDIVDKIRKDEVRKALKRMKSGKAVGPDDIPMEVWKCLGEAAMEFLTSLFNRVLESERMPGEWRRSVLVPIFKNKGDVQSCSNYRGIKLMSHTMKLWERVVEARLRKVVEICEQQYGFMPRKSTTDAIFALRILMEKYRDGQRELHCVFVDLEKAYDRVPREELWYCMRKSGVAEKYVRVVQDMYERSRTVVRCAVVMDQLSEEVRQESPWTMMFADDIVIWSESREQVEENLERWRFALERRGMKVSRSKTENMCVNEREGSGTVRLQGEEVKKVQEFKYLGSTVQSNGECGKEVKKRVQAGWNGWRKVSGVLCDRKISARIKGKVYRTVVRPAMLYGLETVSLRTRQGSELEVAELKMLRFSLGVTRLDRIRNEYIRGTAHVGRLGDKVREARLRWFGHVQRRESEYIGRRMLNMELPGRRQRGRPKRRYMDGINEDMKLVGARVEDAEDRDRWSLRRPVRVPMLTPVHLRQWAREHKNWTTEQSKKVAWSDESHFLLHHVDGRMCVRCLPGEHMAPGCTMERRQAGGGSVMLWTMFCWEILCPAIHVDITLTRTTYLSIVADHVHPFMETVKGFPDGCGLFQQDNAPCHKAKMVQEWFDDHSNEFEVWPSNSPDLNPIERLWDVLDKQL
;
A
#
# COMPACT_ATOMS: atom_id res chain seq x y z
N MET A 1 -22.33 37.56 -31.14
CA MET A 1 -22.35 36.45 -32.10
C MET A 1 -20.91 35.98 -32.28
N PHE A 2 -20.54 34.79 -31.82
CA PHE A 2 -19.19 34.25 -32.00
C PHE A 2 -19.27 32.75 -32.33
N THR A 3 -18.85 32.42 -33.54
CA THR A 3 -18.44 31.10 -33.99
C THR A 3 -17.06 30.79 -33.41
N GLY A 4 -16.88 29.63 -32.77
CA GLY A 4 -15.57 29.22 -32.25
C GLY A 4 -15.61 27.86 -31.55
N GLY A 5 -15.42 26.79 -32.32
CA GLY A 5 -15.35 25.41 -31.83
C GLY A 5 -14.17 24.67 -32.46
N THR A 6 -12.94 25.06 -32.11
CA THR A 6 -11.69 24.44 -32.62
C THR A 6 -10.61 24.25 -31.54
N GLY A 7 -10.98 24.19 -30.25
CA GLY A 7 -9.99 24.17 -29.16
C GLY A 7 -9.29 22.84 -28.86
N VAL A 8 -9.66 21.71 -29.49
CA VAL A 8 -9.09 20.38 -29.15
C VAL A 8 -8.23 19.81 -30.28
N GLU A 9 -8.49 20.18 -31.54
CA GLU A 9 -7.69 19.71 -32.69
C GLU A 9 -6.36 20.48 -32.82
N ASP A 10 -6.34 21.78 -32.51
CA ASP A 10 -5.12 22.60 -32.61
C ASP A 10 -4.06 22.23 -31.56
N THR A 11 -4.47 21.77 -30.37
CA THR A 11 -3.51 21.27 -29.35
C THR A 11 -2.91 19.91 -29.74
N VAL A 12 -3.61 19.12 -30.55
CA VAL A 12 -3.13 17.80 -31.04
C VAL A 12 -2.08 17.95 -32.14
N LEU A 13 -2.14 19.02 -32.94
CA LEU A 13 -1.18 19.29 -34.01
C LEU A 13 0.14 19.91 -33.52
N GLN A 14 0.13 20.72 -32.46
CA GLN A 14 1.36 21.32 -31.93
C GLN A 14 2.27 20.36 -31.14
N ILE A 15 1.74 19.28 -30.54
CA ILE A 15 2.53 18.36 -29.70
C ILE A 15 3.35 17.36 -30.55
N GLY A 16 2.99 17.17 -31.83
CA GLY A 16 3.71 16.31 -32.77
C GLY A 16 5.14 16.75 -33.11
N HIS A 17 5.54 17.98 -32.74
CA HIS A 17 6.86 18.54 -33.02
C HIS A 17 7.86 18.48 -31.85
N SER A 18 7.47 17.95 -30.68
CA SER A 18 8.39 17.82 -29.54
C SER A 18 9.01 16.42 -29.49
N ARG A 19 10.33 16.35 -29.20
CA ARG A 19 11.19 15.15 -29.11
C ARG A 19 10.71 14.11 -28.07
N THR A 20 9.53 13.53 -28.27
CA THR A 20 8.94 12.50 -27.40
C THR A 20 9.23 11.11 -27.97
N PRO A 21 9.75 10.16 -27.15
CA PRO A 21 10.05 8.80 -27.60
C PRO A 21 8.81 8.08 -28.21
N ARG A 22 9.00 7.32 -29.30
CA ARG A 22 7.92 6.60 -30.02
C ARG A 22 7.01 5.73 -29.13
N TRP A 23 7.53 5.22 -28.01
CA TRP A 23 6.73 4.43 -27.06
C TRP A 23 5.73 5.30 -26.27
N CYS A 24 6.09 6.55 -25.92
CA CYS A 24 5.17 7.51 -25.28
C CYS A 24 4.02 7.89 -26.22
N GLN A 25 4.30 8.04 -27.52
CA GLN A 25 3.26 8.31 -28.53
C GLN A 25 2.28 7.15 -28.67
N LYS A 26 2.75 5.90 -28.49
CA LYS A 26 1.90 4.70 -28.50
C LYS A 26 0.96 4.65 -27.29
N VAL A 27 1.46 5.03 -26.11
CA VAL A 27 0.67 5.14 -24.87
C VAL A 27 -0.31 6.32 -24.94
N PHE A 28 0.09 7.45 -25.53
CA PHE A 28 -0.78 8.61 -25.72
C PHE A 28 -1.91 8.31 -26.74
N ARG A 29 -1.63 7.52 -27.79
CA ARG A 29 -2.66 6.98 -28.69
C ARG A 29 -3.60 6.00 -27.99
N GLN A 30 -3.09 5.14 -27.09
CA GLN A 30 -3.94 4.26 -26.27
C GLN A 30 -4.79 5.04 -25.26
N LEU A 31 -4.28 6.13 -24.68
CA LEU A 31 -5.03 7.01 -23.77
C LEU A 31 -6.05 7.89 -24.51
N LEU A 32 -5.71 8.39 -25.70
CA LEU A 32 -6.67 9.04 -26.60
C LEU A 32 -7.72 8.06 -27.09
N GLN A 33 -7.36 6.80 -27.33
CA GLN A 33 -8.31 5.74 -27.63
C GLN A 33 -9.19 5.42 -26.42
N MET A 34 -8.67 5.43 -25.19
CA MET A 34 -9.49 5.33 -23.97
C MET A 34 -10.42 6.53 -23.77
N LEU A 35 -9.96 7.76 -24.07
CA LEU A 35 -10.80 8.97 -24.00
C LEU A 35 -11.83 9.02 -25.12
N TRP A 36 -11.48 8.51 -26.31
CA TRP A 36 -12.37 8.36 -27.46
C TRP A 36 -13.38 7.23 -27.24
N GLU A 37 -13.00 6.15 -26.54
CA GLU A 37 -13.87 5.08 -26.07
C GLU A 37 -14.77 5.55 -24.90
N GLN A 38 -14.29 6.42 -23.99
CA GLN A 38 -15.12 7.07 -22.95
C GLN A 38 -16.06 8.15 -23.50
N ALA A 39 -15.68 8.84 -24.58
CA ALA A 39 -16.60 9.68 -25.35
C ALA A 39 -17.65 8.85 -26.11
N ARG A 40 -17.36 7.56 -26.34
CA ARG A 40 -18.23 6.54 -26.91
C ARG A 40 -18.87 5.66 -25.82
N SER A 41 -19.55 6.24 -24.84
CA SER A 41 -20.61 5.49 -24.14
C SER A 41 -21.84 5.32 -25.06
N LYS A 42 -21.62 4.68 -26.22
CA LYS A 42 -22.64 4.07 -27.05
C LYS A 42 -22.36 2.58 -26.95
N GLY A 43 -23.20 1.83 -26.23
CA GLY A 43 -23.05 0.39 -26.11
C GLY A 43 -23.09 -0.27 -27.49
N SER A 44 -21.92 -0.59 -28.05
CA SER A 44 -21.81 -1.33 -29.31
C SER A 44 -21.94 -2.81 -28.98
N LEU A 45 -23.08 -3.41 -29.27
CA LEU A 45 -23.34 -4.83 -29.16
C LEU A 45 -23.05 -5.53 -30.48
N LYS A 46 -22.47 -6.72 -30.39
CA LYS A 46 -22.34 -7.63 -31.52
C LYS A 46 -23.25 -8.84 -31.30
N MET A 47 -24.27 -8.94 -32.13
CA MET A 47 -25.25 -10.01 -32.10
C MET A 47 -25.01 -10.96 -33.27
N SER A 48 -25.24 -12.25 -33.07
CA SER A 48 -25.16 -13.22 -34.16
C SER A 48 -26.27 -14.25 -34.08
N GLN A 49 -26.46 -14.93 -35.21
CA GLN A 49 -27.34 -16.06 -35.36
C GLN A 49 -26.53 -17.22 -35.93
N GLN A 50 -26.68 -18.41 -35.35
CA GLN A 50 -26.05 -19.63 -35.85
C GLN A 50 -26.94 -20.84 -35.62
N THR A 51 -27.20 -21.58 -36.69
CA THR A 51 -27.95 -22.84 -36.66
C THR A 51 -26.99 -24.01 -36.52
N GLY A 52 -27.24 -24.92 -35.56
CA GLY A 52 -26.35 -26.03 -35.24
C GLY A 52 -27.07 -27.37 -35.22
N GLN A 53 -26.62 -28.33 -36.05
CA GLN A 53 -27.18 -29.68 -36.14
C GLN A 53 -26.09 -30.73 -35.91
N GLU A 54 -26.27 -31.69 -34.98
CA GLU A 54 -25.75 -33.07 -35.18
C GLU A 54 -26.43 -34.13 -34.29
N LYS A 55 -26.66 -35.32 -34.87
CA LYS A 55 -27.14 -36.56 -34.22
C LYS A 55 -25.90 -37.34 -33.75
N SER A 56 -25.81 -37.69 -32.47
CA SER A 56 -25.11 -38.90 -32.01
C SER A 56 -25.30 -39.03 -30.50
N SER A 57 -25.86 -40.16 -30.08
CA SER A 57 -25.82 -40.64 -28.70
C SER A 57 -24.37 -40.64 -28.21
N SER A 58 -24.07 -39.80 -27.22
CA SER A 58 -22.78 -39.62 -26.49
C SER A 58 -21.96 -38.36 -26.85
N VAL A 59 -22.47 -37.15 -26.59
CA VAL A 59 -21.63 -35.93 -26.51
C VAL A 59 -22.08 -35.03 -25.34
N ARG A 60 -21.40 -35.12 -24.20
CA ARG A 60 -21.43 -34.09 -23.13
C ARG A 60 -20.18 -33.19 -23.28
N GLU A 61 -20.38 -31.89 -23.06
CA GLU A 61 -19.37 -30.84 -22.77
C GLU A 61 -18.42 -30.32 -23.87
N GLY A 62 -18.14 -31.06 -24.95
CA GLY A 62 -17.18 -30.60 -25.99
C GLY A 62 -17.64 -29.39 -26.84
N LYS A 63 -18.80 -29.49 -27.50
CA LYS A 63 -19.23 -28.50 -28.50
C LYS A 63 -19.74 -27.17 -27.92
N GLY A 64 -20.28 -27.17 -26.70
CA GLY A 64 -20.65 -25.93 -26.01
C GLY A 64 -19.43 -25.05 -25.75
N ARG A 65 -18.27 -25.67 -25.51
CA ARG A 65 -16.99 -25.00 -25.35
C ARG A 65 -16.46 -24.48 -26.69
N GLU A 66 -16.53 -25.27 -27.75
CA GLU A 66 -16.16 -24.80 -29.10
C GLU A 66 -16.98 -23.58 -29.54
N LEU A 67 -18.29 -23.59 -29.25
CA LEU A 67 -19.19 -22.46 -29.48
C LEU A 67 -18.78 -21.23 -28.66
N ALA A 68 -18.47 -21.41 -27.38
CA ALA A 68 -18.02 -20.34 -26.49
C ALA A 68 -16.67 -19.75 -26.94
N ASP A 69 -15.72 -20.59 -27.33
CA ASP A 69 -14.41 -20.18 -27.83
C ASP A 69 -14.54 -19.42 -29.16
N MET A 70 -15.46 -19.84 -30.04
CA MET A 70 -15.75 -19.12 -31.28
C MET A 70 -16.39 -17.75 -31.00
N MET A 71 -17.33 -17.67 -30.05
CA MET A 71 -17.93 -16.40 -29.62
C MET A 71 -16.88 -15.46 -29.03
N GLU A 72 -15.94 -15.97 -28.23
CA GLU A 72 -14.83 -15.18 -27.67
C GLU A 72 -13.90 -14.64 -28.77
N ARG A 73 -13.41 -15.50 -29.67
CA ARG A 73 -12.54 -15.10 -30.81
C ARG A 73 -13.18 -14.04 -31.68
N ARG A 74 -14.48 -14.14 -31.92
CA ARG A 74 -15.24 -13.21 -32.77
C ARG A 74 -15.84 -12.04 -32.00
N LYS A 75 -15.67 -11.99 -30.67
CA LYS A 75 -16.23 -10.96 -29.78
C LYS A 75 -17.74 -10.80 -29.93
N VAL A 76 -18.45 -11.92 -29.96
CA VAL A 76 -19.93 -11.97 -30.03
C VAL A 76 -20.49 -11.90 -28.62
N ASP A 77 -21.46 -11.01 -28.40
CA ASP A 77 -22.07 -10.76 -27.10
C ASP A 77 -23.33 -11.60 -26.88
N ILE A 78 -24.14 -11.75 -27.93
CA ILE A 78 -25.43 -12.45 -27.93
C ILE A 78 -25.51 -13.34 -29.17
N LEU A 79 -25.82 -14.63 -28.97
CA LEU A 79 -25.97 -15.59 -30.05
C LEU A 79 -27.32 -16.32 -29.96
N CYS A 80 -28.12 -16.27 -31.02
CA CYS A 80 -29.31 -17.09 -31.18
C CYS A 80 -28.91 -18.44 -31.78
N VAL A 81 -29.33 -19.55 -31.15
CA VAL A 81 -29.05 -20.91 -31.59
C VAL A 81 -30.33 -21.71 -31.81
N GLN A 82 -30.41 -22.39 -32.94
CA GLN A 82 -31.53 -23.26 -33.33
C GLN A 82 -31.06 -24.72 -33.43
N GLU A 83 -32.04 -25.64 -33.38
CA GLU A 83 -31.84 -27.10 -33.38
C GLU A 83 -30.95 -27.62 -32.24
N THR A 84 -31.08 -27.03 -31.04
CA THR A 84 -30.22 -27.38 -29.90
C THR A 84 -30.35 -28.83 -29.47
N ARG A 85 -31.53 -29.47 -29.65
CA ARG A 85 -31.84 -30.87 -29.26
C ARG A 85 -31.63 -31.15 -27.76
N TRP A 86 -31.70 -30.12 -26.93
CA TRP A 86 -31.62 -30.26 -25.48
C TRP A 86 -33.01 -30.36 -24.88
N LYS A 87 -33.26 -31.40 -24.08
CA LYS A 87 -34.53 -31.60 -23.38
C LYS A 87 -34.60 -30.73 -22.12
N GLY A 88 -35.71 -30.03 -21.95
CA GLY A 88 -36.06 -29.25 -20.77
C GLY A 88 -35.93 -27.75 -20.95
N SER A 89 -36.35 -27.03 -19.91
CA SER A 89 -36.33 -25.56 -19.81
C SER A 89 -35.30 -25.15 -18.75
N LYS A 90 -34.05 -24.87 -19.14
CA LYS A 90 -32.98 -24.53 -18.18
C LYS A 90 -32.04 -23.45 -18.74
N ALA A 91 -31.14 -22.99 -17.88
CA ALA A 91 -29.99 -22.17 -18.26
C ALA A 91 -28.71 -22.86 -17.77
N ARG A 92 -27.67 -22.96 -18.62
CA ARG A 92 -26.40 -23.64 -18.31
C ARG A 92 -25.22 -22.82 -18.78
N SER A 93 -24.13 -22.78 -18.00
CA SER A 93 -22.86 -22.19 -18.41
C SER A 93 -22.14 -23.14 -19.36
N ILE A 94 -21.66 -22.63 -20.51
CA ILE A 94 -21.06 -23.44 -21.59
C ILE A 94 -19.53 -23.30 -21.69
N GLY A 95 -18.91 -22.50 -20.80
CA GLY A 95 -17.47 -22.22 -20.80
C GLY A 95 -17.15 -20.79 -21.27
N ALA A 96 -15.89 -20.36 -21.10
CA ALA A 96 -15.35 -19.06 -21.54
C ALA A 96 -16.19 -17.81 -21.18
N GLY A 97 -16.93 -17.85 -20.06
CA GLY A 97 -17.78 -16.72 -19.63
C GLY A 97 -19.09 -16.55 -20.42
N PHE A 98 -19.67 -17.63 -20.95
CA PHE A 98 -20.96 -17.62 -21.65
C PHE A 98 -22.01 -18.52 -20.99
N LYS A 99 -23.28 -18.09 -21.03
CA LYS A 99 -24.44 -18.81 -20.48
C LYS A 99 -25.51 -19.01 -21.55
N LEU A 100 -25.91 -20.26 -21.75
CA LEU A 100 -26.97 -20.68 -22.68
C LEU A 100 -28.31 -20.78 -21.93
N PHE A 101 -29.33 -20.09 -22.43
CA PHE A 101 -30.73 -20.29 -22.09
C PHE A 101 -31.36 -21.15 -23.19
N TYR A 102 -31.98 -22.28 -22.86
CA TYR A 102 -32.55 -23.18 -23.86
C TYR A 102 -33.94 -23.69 -23.46
N TYR A 103 -34.68 -24.14 -24.48
CA TYR A 103 -35.95 -24.83 -24.35
C TYR A 103 -36.08 -25.90 -25.44
N GLY A 104 -36.47 -27.11 -25.05
CA GLY A 104 -36.77 -28.20 -25.98
C GLY A 104 -37.58 -29.31 -25.32
N VAL A 105 -38.46 -29.96 -26.08
CA VAL A 105 -39.42 -30.95 -25.58
C VAL A 105 -38.86 -32.38 -25.68
N ASP A 106 -38.19 -32.70 -26.79
CA ASP A 106 -37.56 -34.01 -27.06
C ASP A 106 -36.06 -33.82 -27.35
N SER A 107 -35.22 -34.78 -26.94
CA SER A 107 -33.79 -34.81 -27.29
C SER A 107 -33.55 -35.27 -28.74
N LYS A 108 -34.58 -35.78 -29.43
CA LYS A 108 -34.48 -36.24 -30.82
C LYS A 108 -34.92 -35.21 -31.87
N ARG A 109 -35.80 -34.26 -31.54
CA ARG A 109 -36.39 -33.27 -32.47
C ARG A 109 -36.48 -31.89 -31.82
N ASN A 110 -36.23 -30.85 -32.61
CA ASN A 110 -36.38 -29.43 -32.27
C ASN A 110 -35.58 -28.97 -31.04
N GLY A 111 -35.65 -27.67 -30.75
CA GLY A 111 -34.96 -27.07 -29.60
C GLY A 111 -34.35 -25.73 -29.97
N ILE A 112 -34.52 -24.76 -29.08
CA ILE A 112 -34.10 -23.39 -29.29
C ILE A 112 -33.28 -22.88 -28.10
N GLY A 113 -32.36 -21.94 -28.38
CA GLY A 113 -31.57 -21.31 -27.35
C GLY A 113 -31.08 -19.91 -27.69
N VAL A 114 -30.70 -19.19 -26.64
CA VAL A 114 -29.98 -17.91 -26.70
C VAL A 114 -28.79 -17.99 -25.76
N VAL A 115 -27.60 -17.80 -26.30
CA VAL A 115 -26.34 -17.72 -25.55
C VAL A 115 -26.04 -16.25 -25.29
N LEU A 116 -25.80 -15.92 -24.02
CA LEU A 116 -25.41 -14.59 -23.56
C LEU A 116 -24.04 -14.62 -22.91
N LYS A 117 -23.22 -13.61 -23.18
CA LYS A 117 -22.02 -13.33 -22.39
C LYS A 117 -22.41 -13.10 -20.93
N GLU A 118 -21.65 -13.65 -19.99
CA GLU A 118 -21.99 -13.71 -18.57
C GLU A 118 -22.19 -12.31 -17.94
N GLU A 119 -21.52 -11.30 -18.48
CA GLU A 119 -21.71 -9.89 -18.13
C GLU A 119 -23.17 -9.41 -18.31
N PHE A 120 -23.87 -9.91 -19.33
CA PHE A 120 -25.26 -9.54 -19.63
C PHE A 120 -26.30 -10.41 -18.93
N VAL A 121 -25.90 -11.53 -18.32
CA VAL A 121 -26.83 -12.44 -17.62
C VAL A 121 -27.51 -11.73 -16.44
N ARG A 122 -26.82 -10.79 -15.79
CA ARG A 122 -27.39 -10.00 -14.68
C ARG A 122 -28.43 -8.97 -15.12
N ASN A 123 -28.46 -8.67 -16.42
CA ASN A 123 -29.34 -7.67 -17.01
C ASN A 123 -30.59 -8.32 -17.64
N VAL A 124 -30.72 -9.66 -17.54
CA VAL A 124 -31.90 -10.40 -17.98
C VAL A 124 -33.04 -10.12 -16.99
N LEU A 125 -34.07 -9.42 -17.48
CA LEU A 125 -35.29 -9.16 -16.71
C LEU A 125 -36.30 -10.29 -16.88
N GLU A 126 -36.41 -10.85 -18.08
CA GLU A 126 -37.42 -11.85 -18.41
C GLU A 126 -36.93 -12.82 -19.48
N VAL A 127 -37.32 -14.09 -19.36
CA VAL A 127 -37.08 -15.14 -20.37
C VAL A 127 -38.39 -15.85 -20.68
N LYS A 128 -39.02 -15.48 -21.81
CA LYS A 128 -40.25 -16.10 -22.31
C LYS A 128 -39.88 -17.26 -23.23
N ARG A 129 -40.29 -18.47 -22.88
CA ARG A 129 -40.10 -19.70 -23.69
C ARG A 129 -41.47 -20.13 -24.18
N VAL A 130 -41.82 -19.72 -25.40
CA VAL A 130 -43.16 -19.91 -25.96
C VAL A 130 -43.33 -21.34 -26.48
N SER A 131 -42.37 -21.79 -27.28
CA SER A 131 -42.35 -23.16 -27.84
C SER A 131 -40.92 -23.65 -28.07
N ASP A 132 -40.76 -24.89 -28.53
CA ASP A 132 -39.47 -25.45 -29.00
C ASP A 132 -38.94 -24.78 -30.28
N ARG A 133 -39.68 -23.78 -30.79
CA ARG A 133 -39.37 -22.98 -31.98
C ARG A 133 -39.30 -21.47 -31.75
N VAL A 134 -39.86 -20.93 -30.65
CA VAL A 134 -39.84 -19.49 -30.35
C VAL A 134 -39.49 -19.22 -28.89
N MET A 135 -38.50 -18.34 -28.68
CA MET A 135 -38.15 -17.83 -27.35
C MET A 135 -37.73 -16.36 -27.40
N SER A 136 -37.96 -15.63 -26.32
CA SER A 136 -37.62 -14.22 -26.17
C SER A 136 -36.92 -13.94 -24.85
N LEU A 137 -35.85 -13.15 -24.89
CA LEU A 137 -35.13 -12.65 -23.71
C LEU A 137 -35.20 -11.13 -23.67
N LYS A 138 -35.65 -10.59 -22.53
CA LYS A 138 -35.72 -9.15 -22.27
C LYS A 138 -34.52 -8.72 -21.41
N LEU A 139 -33.72 -7.79 -21.93
CA LEU A 139 -32.51 -7.26 -21.32
C LEU A 139 -32.65 -5.77 -21.03
N GLU A 140 -32.18 -5.30 -19.87
CA GLU A 140 -32.03 -3.87 -19.58
C GLU A 140 -30.55 -3.46 -19.66
N LEU A 141 -30.19 -2.67 -20.68
CA LEU A 141 -28.81 -2.24 -20.93
C LEU A 141 -28.71 -0.73 -20.83
N GLU A 142 -28.11 -0.23 -19.74
CA GLU A 142 -27.84 1.20 -19.51
C GLU A 142 -29.08 2.12 -19.70
N GLY A 143 -30.26 1.64 -19.30
CA GLY A 143 -31.54 2.35 -19.42
C GLY A 143 -32.25 2.18 -20.77
N VAL A 144 -31.74 1.32 -21.66
CA VAL A 144 -32.40 0.90 -22.90
C VAL A 144 -32.90 -0.55 -22.74
N MET A 145 -34.18 -0.78 -23.04
CA MET A 145 -34.79 -2.12 -23.04
C MET A 145 -34.56 -2.79 -24.39
N LEU A 146 -33.88 -3.93 -24.42
CA LEU A 146 -33.60 -4.73 -25.60
C LEU A 146 -34.25 -6.11 -25.49
N ASN A 147 -35.08 -6.48 -26.44
CA ASN A 147 -35.70 -7.79 -26.57
C ASN A 147 -34.99 -8.58 -27.68
N VAL A 148 -34.46 -9.75 -27.33
CA VAL A 148 -33.80 -10.67 -28.24
C VAL A 148 -34.71 -11.87 -28.46
N VAL A 149 -35.22 -12.03 -29.67
CA VAL A 149 -36.10 -13.14 -30.05
C VAL A 149 -35.32 -14.13 -30.91
N SER A 150 -35.34 -15.39 -30.52
CA SER A 150 -34.82 -16.49 -31.34
C SER A 150 -36.01 -17.27 -31.90
N GLY A 151 -35.96 -17.60 -33.20
CA GLY A 151 -37.01 -18.34 -33.90
C GLY A 151 -36.45 -19.46 -34.79
N TYR A 152 -37.22 -20.53 -34.96
CA TYR A 152 -36.93 -21.65 -35.86
C TYR A 152 -38.18 -22.11 -36.63
N ALA A 153 -38.33 -21.63 -37.87
CA ALA A 153 -39.51 -21.91 -38.69
C ALA A 153 -39.54 -23.36 -39.21
N PRO A 154 -40.74 -23.96 -39.42
CA PRO A 154 -40.87 -25.28 -40.06
C PRO A 154 -40.25 -25.34 -41.47
N GLN A 155 -39.80 -26.51 -41.90
CA GLN A 155 -39.16 -26.71 -43.20
C GLN A 155 -40.16 -26.62 -44.37
N VAL A 156 -39.62 -26.43 -45.58
CA VAL A 156 -40.39 -26.44 -46.83
C VAL A 156 -41.02 -27.83 -47.02
N GLY A 157 -42.35 -27.91 -47.01
CA GLY A 157 -43.13 -29.16 -47.12
C GLY A 157 -43.87 -29.60 -45.85
N CYS A 158 -43.64 -28.97 -44.69
CA CYS A 158 -44.43 -29.20 -43.47
C CYS A 158 -45.88 -28.71 -43.61
N GLU A 159 -46.80 -29.28 -42.82
CA GLU A 159 -48.23 -28.93 -42.84
C GLU A 159 -48.47 -27.44 -42.61
N LEU A 160 -49.50 -26.90 -43.28
CA LEU A 160 -49.83 -25.49 -43.22
C LEU A 160 -50.19 -25.03 -41.80
N GLU A 161 -50.77 -25.92 -40.98
CA GLU A 161 -51.11 -25.62 -39.58
C GLU A 161 -49.88 -25.39 -38.71
N GLU A 162 -48.82 -26.20 -38.85
CA GLU A 162 -47.57 -26.00 -38.11
C GLU A 162 -46.91 -24.66 -38.47
N LYS A 163 -46.97 -24.27 -39.74
CA LYS A 163 -46.47 -22.96 -40.21
C LYS A 163 -47.31 -21.82 -39.62
N LYS A 164 -48.64 -21.90 -39.69
CA LYS A 164 -49.55 -20.90 -39.09
C LYS A 164 -49.32 -20.75 -37.59
N ARG A 165 -49.13 -21.86 -36.87
CA ARG A 165 -48.83 -21.85 -35.43
C ARG A 165 -47.54 -21.10 -35.11
N PHE A 166 -46.44 -21.38 -35.83
CA PHE A 166 -45.17 -20.67 -35.62
C PHE A 166 -45.31 -19.15 -35.81
N TRP A 167 -45.98 -18.71 -36.87
CA TRP A 167 -46.19 -17.28 -37.13
C TRP A 167 -47.12 -16.63 -36.10
N SER A 168 -48.17 -17.32 -35.67
CA SER A 168 -49.05 -16.85 -34.59
C SER A 168 -48.30 -16.69 -33.26
N GLU A 169 -47.44 -17.65 -32.90
CA GLU A 169 -46.61 -17.58 -31.70
C GLU A 169 -45.60 -16.42 -31.77
N LEU A 170 -45.03 -16.17 -32.95
CA LEU A 170 -44.11 -15.05 -33.16
C LEU A 170 -44.85 -13.69 -33.11
N ASP A 171 -46.05 -13.61 -33.67
CA ASP A 171 -46.91 -12.42 -33.64
C ASP A 171 -47.26 -12.06 -32.18
N GLU A 172 -47.69 -13.04 -31.37
CA GLU A 172 -48.02 -12.82 -29.95
C GLU A 172 -46.81 -12.30 -29.14
N VAL A 173 -45.61 -12.84 -29.39
CA VAL A 173 -44.39 -12.35 -28.75
C VAL A 173 -44.13 -10.90 -29.11
N MET A 174 -44.29 -10.54 -30.39
CA MET A 174 -44.03 -9.19 -30.87
C MET A 174 -45.07 -8.18 -30.37
N GLU A 175 -46.34 -8.54 -30.32
CA GLU A 175 -47.42 -7.72 -29.77
C GLU A 175 -47.23 -7.46 -28.27
N SER A 176 -46.62 -8.41 -27.54
CA SER A 176 -46.30 -8.23 -26.13
C SER A 176 -45.17 -7.21 -25.85
N ILE A 177 -44.42 -6.79 -26.87
CA ILE A 177 -43.26 -5.90 -26.72
C ILE A 177 -43.63 -4.44 -27.05
N PRO A 178 -43.59 -3.50 -26.09
CA PRO A 178 -43.93 -2.10 -26.33
C PRO A 178 -43.12 -1.47 -27.46
N THR A 179 -43.75 -0.64 -28.29
CA THR A 179 -43.13 0.01 -29.48
C THR A 179 -41.88 0.84 -29.16
N GLY A 180 -41.75 1.34 -27.92
CA GLY A 180 -40.57 2.08 -27.46
C GLY A 180 -39.33 1.23 -27.16
N GLU A 181 -39.48 -0.09 -27.01
CA GLU A 181 -38.36 -1.01 -26.73
C GLU A 181 -37.63 -1.42 -28.02
N ARG A 182 -36.34 -1.79 -27.90
CA ARG A 182 -35.56 -2.30 -29.02
C ARG A 182 -35.85 -3.78 -29.21
N VAL A 183 -35.95 -4.24 -30.46
CA VAL A 183 -36.19 -5.65 -30.79
C VAL A 183 -35.20 -6.11 -31.85
N VAL A 184 -34.57 -7.25 -31.61
CA VAL A 184 -33.74 -7.97 -32.58
C VAL A 184 -34.18 -9.42 -32.61
N ILE A 185 -34.52 -9.91 -33.80
CA ILE A 185 -34.91 -11.30 -34.06
C ILE A 185 -33.77 -11.97 -34.82
N GLY A 186 -33.24 -13.08 -34.32
CA GLY A 186 -32.34 -13.95 -35.07
C GLY A 186 -33.01 -15.30 -35.28
N ALA A 187 -33.44 -15.58 -36.51
CA ALA A 187 -34.25 -16.76 -36.77
C ALA A 187 -33.96 -17.43 -38.12
N ASP A 188 -34.01 -18.76 -38.12
CA ASP A 188 -33.92 -19.56 -39.34
C ASP A 188 -35.34 -19.71 -39.87
N PHE A 189 -35.63 -18.97 -40.94
CA PHE A 189 -36.98 -18.89 -41.50
C PHE A 189 -37.24 -19.90 -42.61
N ASN A 190 -36.21 -20.65 -43.05
CA ASN A 190 -36.33 -21.61 -44.15
C ASN A 190 -36.95 -21.04 -45.46
N GLY A 191 -36.92 -19.72 -45.65
CA GLY A 191 -37.49 -19.00 -46.79
C GLY A 191 -36.45 -18.15 -47.54
N HIS A 192 -36.72 -17.82 -48.79
CA HIS A 192 -35.92 -16.93 -49.62
C HIS A 192 -36.67 -15.62 -49.86
N VAL A 193 -36.18 -14.50 -49.33
CA VAL A 193 -36.88 -13.21 -49.41
C VAL A 193 -36.80 -12.52 -50.78
N GLY A 194 -35.91 -12.95 -51.69
CA GLY A 194 -35.83 -12.42 -53.07
C GLY A 194 -34.54 -11.67 -53.41
N GLU A 195 -34.24 -11.56 -54.71
CA GLU A 195 -33.18 -10.72 -55.29
C GLU A 195 -33.74 -9.33 -55.63
N GLY A 196 -33.47 -8.35 -54.77
CA GLY A 196 -33.96 -6.97 -54.92
C GLY A 196 -35.16 -6.65 -54.03
N ASN A 197 -35.54 -5.38 -53.98
CA ASN A 197 -36.53 -4.85 -53.04
C ASN A 197 -37.74 -4.19 -53.72
N ARG A 198 -37.94 -4.39 -55.02
CA ARG A 198 -39.01 -3.71 -55.78
C ARG A 198 -40.38 -4.12 -55.25
N GLY A 199 -41.10 -3.18 -54.63
CA GLY A 199 -42.40 -3.41 -53.95
C GLY A 199 -42.32 -3.71 -52.45
N ASP A 200 -41.11 -3.84 -51.90
CA ASP A 200 -40.86 -4.17 -50.48
C ASP A 200 -39.76 -3.28 -49.88
N GLU A 201 -39.52 -2.10 -50.46
CA GLU A 201 -38.43 -1.19 -50.13
C GLU A 201 -38.43 -0.75 -48.66
N GLU A 202 -39.60 -0.79 -48.03
CA GLU A 202 -39.81 -0.43 -46.63
C GLU A 202 -39.20 -1.43 -45.64
N VAL A 203 -39.12 -2.71 -46.02
CA VAL A 203 -38.74 -3.83 -45.12
C VAL A 203 -37.47 -4.55 -45.54
N MET A 204 -37.06 -4.45 -46.81
CA MET A 204 -35.85 -5.10 -47.32
C MET A 204 -34.99 -4.18 -48.18
N GLY A 205 -33.68 -4.40 -48.11
CA GLY A 205 -32.68 -3.75 -48.95
C GLY A 205 -32.41 -4.48 -50.27
N LYS A 206 -31.53 -3.90 -51.09
CA LYS A 206 -31.30 -4.32 -52.49
C LYS A 206 -30.49 -5.61 -52.65
N PHE A 207 -29.93 -6.18 -51.58
CA PHE A 207 -28.86 -7.18 -51.67
C PHE A 207 -29.24 -8.62 -51.28
N GLY A 208 -30.52 -8.97 -51.36
CA GLY A 208 -30.99 -10.35 -51.16
C GLY A 208 -30.48 -11.37 -52.21
N VAL A 209 -30.73 -12.65 -51.96
CA VAL A 209 -30.21 -13.79 -52.75
C VAL A 209 -31.35 -14.73 -53.12
N LYS A 210 -31.33 -15.26 -54.36
CA LYS A 210 -32.35 -16.12 -55.00
C LYS A 210 -33.72 -15.48 -55.19
N LYS A 211 -34.51 -16.05 -56.12
CA LYS A 211 -35.92 -15.68 -56.32
C LYS A 211 -36.74 -16.01 -55.06
N ARG A 212 -37.75 -15.18 -54.80
CA ARG A 212 -38.64 -15.31 -53.64
C ARG A 212 -39.46 -16.60 -53.72
N ASN A 213 -39.55 -17.33 -52.60
CA ASN A 213 -40.47 -18.47 -52.43
C ASN A 213 -41.62 -18.10 -51.49
N LEU A 214 -42.62 -19.00 -51.35
CA LEU A 214 -43.79 -18.78 -50.50
C LEU A 214 -43.41 -18.48 -49.05
N GLU A 215 -42.47 -19.24 -48.48
CA GLU A 215 -41.97 -19.01 -47.12
C GLU A 215 -41.28 -17.64 -46.97
N GLY A 216 -40.53 -17.22 -47.98
CA GLY A 216 -39.92 -15.90 -48.03
C GLY A 216 -40.95 -14.77 -48.15
N GLN A 217 -42.08 -15.01 -48.82
CA GLN A 217 -43.21 -14.08 -48.83
C GLN A 217 -43.81 -13.94 -47.43
N MET A 218 -43.95 -15.04 -46.67
CA MET A 218 -44.42 -14.97 -45.27
C MET A 218 -43.50 -14.14 -44.38
N VAL A 219 -42.17 -14.24 -44.56
CA VAL A 219 -41.19 -13.40 -43.83
C VAL A 219 -41.37 -11.92 -44.15
N VAL A 220 -41.58 -11.59 -45.43
CA VAL A 220 -41.79 -10.22 -45.89
C VAL A 220 -43.13 -9.67 -45.38
N ASP A 221 -44.20 -10.47 -45.42
CA ASP A 221 -45.53 -10.09 -44.92
C ASP A 221 -45.51 -9.86 -43.40
N PHE A 222 -44.81 -10.70 -42.66
CA PHE A 222 -44.55 -10.50 -41.22
C PHE A 222 -43.77 -9.20 -40.98
N ALA A 223 -42.71 -8.96 -41.76
CA ALA A 223 -41.90 -7.77 -41.61
C ALA A 223 -42.69 -6.48 -41.89
N LYS A 224 -43.61 -6.50 -42.87
CA LYS A 224 -44.52 -5.38 -43.16
C LYS A 224 -45.50 -5.15 -42.02
N ARG A 225 -46.11 -6.21 -41.51
CA ARG A 225 -47.12 -6.13 -40.43
C ARG A 225 -46.55 -5.57 -39.12
N MET A 226 -45.32 -5.97 -38.78
CA MET A 226 -44.67 -5.63 -37.50
C MET A 226 -43.66 -4.47 -37.59
N ASP A 227 -43.60 -3.76 -38.72
CA ASP A 227 -42.66 -2.65 -39.01
C ASP A 227 -41.18 -3.04 -38.78
N MET A 228 -40.78 -4.20 -39.32
CA MET A 228 -39.44 -4.78 -39.20
C MET A 228 -38.64 -4.64 -40.49
N ALA A 229 -37.33 -4.55 -40.35
CA ALA A 229 -36.35 -4.51 -41.44
C ALA A 229 -35.52 -5.81 -41.45
N VAL A 230 -35.42 -6.44 -42.63
CA VAL A 230 -34.60 -7.64 -42.86
C VAL A 230 -33.14 -7.23 -43.07
N VAL A 231 -32.40 -7.14 -41.96
CA VAL A 231 -31.08 -6.49 -41.87
C VAL A 231 -30.07 -7.04 -42.90
N ASN A 232 -30.08 -8.35 -43.13
CA ASN A 232 -29.15 -9.03 -44.03
C ASN A 232 -29.18 -8.49 -45.48
N THR A 233 -30.29 -7.86 -45.90
CA THR A 233 -30.50 -7.39 -47.27
C THR A 233 -30.05 -5.95 -47.53
N TYR A 234 -29.72 -5.18 -46.47
CA TYR A 234 -29.35 -3.76 -46.58
C TYR A 234 -27.87 -3.50 -46.86
N PHE A 235 -26.99 -4.47 -46.62
CA PHE A 235 -25.54 -4.30 -46.73
C PHE A 235 -24.97 -4.99 -47.98
N GLN A 236 -24.27 -4.24 -48.83
CA GLN A 236 -23.57 -4.80 -49.98
C GLN A 236 -22.38 -5.66 -49.52
N LYS A 237 -22.41 -6.96 -49.84
CA LYS A 237 -21.35 -7.93 -49.51
C LYS A 237 -21.05 -8.84 -50.71
N ARG A 238 -19.85 -9.43 -50.74
CA ARG A 238 -19.52 -10.48 -51.71
C ARG A 238 -20.49 -11.65 -51.55
N GLU A 239 -20.80 -12.36 -52.64
CA GLU A 239 -21.78 -13.46 -52.65
C GLU A 239 -21.53 -14.51 -51.55
N GLU A 240 -20.27 -14.86 -51.31
CA GLU A 240 -19.88 -15.81 -50.26
C GLU A 240 -20.25 -15.38 -48.83
N HIS A 241 -20.32 -14.07 -48.59
CA HIS A 241 -20.70 -13.45 -47.32
C HIS A 241 -22.20 -13.14 -47.22
N ARG A 242 -23.01 -13.55 -48.20
CA ARG A 242 -24.48 -13.45 -48.21
C ARG A 242 -25.17 -14.82 -48.06
N VAL A 243 -24.50 -15.89 -48.51
CA VAL A 243 -24.98 -17.27 -48.42
C VAL A 243 -24.86 -17.80 -46.99
N THR A 244 -25.98 -18.18 -46.37
CA THR A 244 -26.03 -18.70 -44.98
C THR A 244 -26.06 -20.22 -44.93
N TYR A 245 -26.53 -20.89 -45.99
CA TYR A 245 -26.59 -22.34 -46.09
C TYR A 245 -25.92 -22.88 -47.37
N LYS A 246 -25.12 -23.94 -47.23
CA LYS A 246 -24.44 -24.62 -48.33
C LYS A 246 -24.52 -26.14 -48.16
N SER A 247 -25.20 -26.84 -49.07
CA SER A 247 -25.27 -28.31 -49.09
C SER A 247 -25.42 -28.82 -50.52
N GLY A 248 -24.66 -29.85 -50.90
CA GLY A 248 -24.77 -30.53 -52.21
C GLY A 248 -24.73 -29.60 -53.43
N GLY A 249 -23.87 -28.57 -53.42
CA GLY A 249 -23.78 -27.57 -54.50
C GLY A 249 -24.82 -26.44 -54.45
N ARG A 250 -25.90 -26.58 -53.66
CA ARG A 250 -26.90 -25.53 -53.45
C ARG A 250 -26.38 -24.50 -52.45
N ARG A 251 -26.49 -23.22 -52.82
CA ARG A 251 -26.16 -22.05 -51.99
C ARG A 251 -27.43 -21.25 -51.76
N THR A 252 -27.83 -21.04 -50.51
CA THR A 252 -29.07 -20.32 -50.15
C THR A 252 -28.85 -19.36 -48.98
N GLN A 253 -29.77 -18.41 -48.85
CA GLN A 253 -29.92 -17.55 -47.68
C GLN A 253 -31.26 -17.89 -47.04
N VAL A 254 -31.24 -18.34 -45.78
CA VAL A 254 -32.43 -18.76 -45.01
C VAL A 254 -32.38 -18.25 -43.55
N ASP A 255 -31.19 -17.89 -43.06
CA ASP A 255 -30.96 -17.33 -41.74
C ASP A 255 -31.01 -15.80 -41.81
N TYR A 256 -31.94 -15.17 -41.09
CA TYR A 256 -32.16 -13.72 -41.14
C TYR A 256 -32.15 -13.08 -39.76
N ILE A 257 -31.45 -11.94 -39.67
CA ILE A 257 -31.56 -11.02 -38.54
C ILE A 257 -32.56 -9.93 -38.91
N LEU A 258 -33.60 -9.73 -38.09
CA LEU A 258 -34.58 -8.65 -38.24
C LEU A 258 -34.46 -7.68 -37.07
N CYS A 259 -34.71 -6.40 -37.32
CA CYS A 259 -34.85 -5.39 -36.28
C CYS A 259 -36.03 -4.47 -36.59
N ARG A 260 -36.55 -3.72 -35.62
CA ARG A 260 -37.54 -2.68 -35.91
C ARG A 260 -36.96 -1.67 -36.90
N ARG A 261 -37.76 -1.21 -37.86
CA ARG A 261 -37.34 -0.27 -38.91
C ARG A 261 -36.74 1.01 -38.33
N GLY A 262 -37.37 1.56 -37.28
CA GLY A 262 -36.85 2.73 -36.55
C GLY A 262 -35.47 2.53 -35.91
N ASN A 263 -35.02 1.29 -35.74
CA ASN A 263 -33.72 0.96 -35.13
C ASN A 263 -32.66 0.56 -36.17
N LEU A 264 -33.00 0.54 -37.46
CA LEU A 264 -32.05 0.21 -38.52
C LEU A 264 -30.83 1.14 -38.53
N LYS A 265 -31.01 2.42 -38.12
CA LYS A 265 -29.92 3.41 -37.96
C LYS A 265 -28.90 3.03 -36.89
N GLU A 266 -29.27 2.15 -35.96
CA GLU A 266 -28.37 1.64 -34.91
C GLU A 266 -27.50 0.49 -35.42
N ILE A 267 -27.82 -0.10 -36.59
CA ILE A 267 -27.06 -1.19 -37.19
C ILE A 267 -25.99 -0.65 -38.13
N SER A 268 -24.76 -1.07 -37.88
CA SER A 268 -23.56 -0.60 -38.59
C SER A 268 -23.03 -1.58 -39.64
N ASP A 269 -23.26 -2.89 -39.45
CA ASP A 269 -22.79 -3.94 -40.35
C ASP A 269 -23.58 -5.23 -40.13
N CYS A 270 -23.83 -5.99 -41.20
CA CYS A 270 -24.34 -7.35 -41.14
C CYS A 270 -23.63 -8.20 -42.21
N LYS A 271 -23.08 -9.35 -41.81
CA LYS A 271 -22.35 -10.25 -42.71
C LYS A 271 -22.37 -11.70 -42.26
N VAL A 272 -22.22 -12.61 -43.21
CA VAL A 272 -21.95 -14.03 -42.94
C VAL A 272 -20.45 -14.25 -42.75
N VAL A 273 -20.06 -15.05 -41.76
CA VAL A 273 -18.66 -15.43 -41.51
C VAL A 273 -18.30 -16.65 -42.36
N VAL A 274 -17.22 -16.55 -43.14
CA VAL A 274 -16.70 -17.62 -44.02
C VAL A 274 -15.44 -18.22 -43.38
N GLY A 275 -15.33 -19.56 -43.34
CA GLY A 275 -14.12 -20.28 -42.92
C GLY A 275 -14.11 -20.83 -41.49
N GLU A 276 -15.07 -20.46 -40.63
CA GLU A 276 -15.27 -21.06 -39.30
C GLU A 276 -16.76 -21.40 -39.13
N SER A 277 -17.10 -22.68 -38.96
CA SER A 277 -18.45 -23.07 -38.55
C SER A 277 -18.43 -24.30 -37.67
N VAL A 278 -19.22 -24.26 -36.60
CA VAL A 278 -19.52 -25.42 -35.75
C VAL A 278 -20.47 -26.40 -36.48
N ALA A 279 -21.17 -25.94 -37.54
CA ALA A 279 -22.06 -26.74 -38.38
C ALA A 279 -21.55 -26.81 -39.83
N ARG A 280 -21.49 -28.01 -40.41
CA ARG A 280 -20.94 -28.21 -41.78
C ARG A 280 -21.73 -27.49 -42.89
N GLN A 281 -23.03 -27.27 -42.71
CA GLN A 281 -23.93 -26.74 -43.74
C GLN A 281 -24.38 -25.28 -43.52
N HIS A 282 -24.52 -24.84 -42.28
CA HIS A 282 -24.93 -23.47 -41.93
C HIS A 282 -23.72 -22.60 -41.56
N ARG A 283 -23.79 -21.32 -41.88
CA ARG A 283 -22.77 -20.30 -41.58
C ARG A 283 -23.34 -19.26 -40.63
N MET A 284 -22.53 -18.81 -39.69
CA MET A 284 -22.92 -17.79 -38.71
C MET A 284 -23.16 -16.43 -39.38
N VAL A 285 -24.31 -15.83 -39.10
CA VAL A 285 -24.66 -14.46 -39.47
C VAL A 285 -24.36 -13.53 -38.30
N VAL A 286 -23.65 -12.44 -38.54
CA VAL A 286 -23.20 -11.51 -37.50
C VAL A 286 -23.65 -10.10 -37.83
N CYS A 287 -24.34 -9.46 -36.89
CA CYS A 287 -24.81 -8.09 -36.92
C CYS A 287 -24.11 -7.24 -35.84
N ARG A 288 -23.72 -6.01 -36.17
CA ARG A 288 -23.15 -5.05 -35.22
C ARG A 288 -24.12 -3.89 -35.00
N MET A 289 -24.67 -3.82 -33.80
CA MET A 289 -25.64 -2.81 -33.38
C MET A 289 -25.03 -1.86 -32.35
N THR A 290 -25.30 -0.57 -32.46
CA THR A 290 -24.81 0.48 -31.55
C THR A 290 -26.00 1.16 -30.88
N LEU A 291 -26.24 0.82 -29.61
CA LEU A 291 -27.31 1.41 -28.82
C LEU A 291 -26.96 2.86 -28.47
N MET A 292 -27.79 3.80 -28.90
CA MET A 292 -27.63 5.22 -28.59
C MET A 292 -28.41 5.58 -27.33
N VAL A 293 -27.70 5.90 -26.25
CA VAL A 293 -28.30 6.45 -25.04
C VAL A 293 -28.55 7.94 -25.26
N CYS A 294 -29.79 8.33 -25.55
CA CYS A 294 -30.18 9.74 -25.51
C CYS A 294 -30.15 10.20 -24.05
N LYS A 295 -29.19 11.07 -23.70
CA LYS A 295 -29.27 11.86 -22.46
C LYS A 295 -30.61 12.59 -22.48
N LYS A 296 -31.54 12.23 -21.58
CA LYS A 296 -32.75 13.02 -21.37
C LYS A 296 -32.31 14.46 -21.04
N LYS A 297 -32.53 15.39 -21.96
CA LYS A 297 -32.66 16.81 -21.61
C LYS A 297 -33.76 16.86 -20.55
N ARG A 298 -33.50 17.55 -19.43
CA ARG A 298 -34.52 17.81 -18.41
C ARG A 298 -35.68 18.54 -19.08
N SER A 299 -36.75 17.84 -19.44
CA SER A 299 -38.04 18.46 -19.64
C SER A 299 -38.59 18.83 -18.26
N LYS A 300 -39.06 20.07 -18.11
CA LYS A 300 -39.85 20.52 -16.96
C LYS A 300 -40.93 19.48 -16.70
N ILE A 301 -40.93 18.89 -15.51
CA ILE A 301 -42.04 18.06 -15.05
C ILE A 301 -43.16 19.03 -14.68
N GLU A 302 -44.19 19.07 -15.50
CA GLU A 302 -45.51 19.52 -15.08
C GLU A 302 -46.08 18.41 -14.18
N ILE A 303 -46.32 18.74 -12.92
CA ILE A 303 -46.81 17.77 -11.94
C ILE A 303 -48.31 17.62 -12.14
N GLU A 304 -48.74 16.50 -12.73
CA GLU A 304 -50.13 16.07 -12.68
C GLU A 304 -50.58 15.89 -11.21
N LYS A 305 -51.76 16.45 -10.91
CA LYS A 305 -52.36 16.48 -9.58
C LYS A 305 -52.63 15.06 -9.08
N LYS A 306 -51.83 14.59 -8.11
CA LYS A 306 -52.11 13.35 -7.38
C LYS A 306 -53.47 13.42 -6.67
N THR A 307 -54.32 12.45 -6.96
CA THR A 307 -55.58 12.16 -6.25
C THR A 307 -55.32 12.02 -4.75
N LYS A 308 -56.11 12.73 -3.95
CA LYS A 308 -55.98 12.82 -2.49
C LYS A 308 -56.58 11.56 -1.82
N CYS A 309 -55.74 10.85 -1.08
CA CYS A 309 -55.99 9.55 -0.42
C CYS A 309 -57.20 9.51 0.54
N TRP A 310 -57.64 10.64 1.11
CA TRP A 310 -58.73 10.69 2.09
C TRP A 310 -60.16 10.56 1.52
N LYS A 311 -60.32 10.19 0.24
CA LYS A 311 -61.63 9.96 -0.40
C LYS A 311 -62.10 8.50 -0.43
N LEU A 312 -61.30 7.53 0.01
CA LEU A 312 -61.71 6.11 0.06
C LEU A 312 -61.96 5.69 1.51
N LYS A 313 -63.21 5.78 1.97
CA LYS A 313 -63.60 5.56 3.38
C LYS A 313 -64.26 4.20 3.69
N LYS A 314 -64.38 3.25 2.75
CA LYS A 314 -65.16 2.01 3.00
C LYS A 314 -64.48 0.66 2.76
N GLU A 315 -63.29 0.59 2.17
CA GLU A 315 -62.67 -0.71 1.81
C GLU A 315 -61.41 -1.08 2.63
N GLU A 316 -61.07 -0.31 3.67
CA GLU A 316 -59.87 -0.58 4.49
C GLU A 316 -59.99 -1.80 5.42
N CYS A 317 -61.20 -2.32 5.68
CA CYS A 317 -61.37 -3.42 6.64
C CYS A 317 -61.05 -4.79 6.00
N LEU A 318 -61.52 -5.04 4.78
CA LEU A 318 -61.41 -6.35 4.14
C LEU A 318 -59.95 -6.71 3.77
N ILE A 319 -59.21 -5.78 3.17
CA ILE A 319 -57.81 -6.03 2.73
C ILE A 319 -56.88 -6.29 3.91
N ARG A 320 -57.12 -5.61 5.05
CA ARG A 320 -56.33 -5.79 6.28
C ARG A 320 -56.63 -7.11 7.00
N GLU A 321 -57.85 -7.62 6.84
CA GLU A 321 -58.27 -8.88 7.43
C GLU A 321 -57.81 -10.07 6.58
N THR A 322 -57.91 -9.97 5.25
CA THR A 322 -57.37 -10.96 4.30
C THR A 322 -55.84 -11.02 4.36
N GLY A 323 -55.16 -9.87 4.47
CA GLY A 323 -53.70 -9.81 4.63
C GLY A 323 -53.18 -10.46 5.92
N ARG A 324 -53.94 -10.39 7.02
CA ARG A 324 -53.60 -11.05 8.29
C ARG A 324 -53.77 -12.56 8.25
N LYS A 325 -54.79 -13.07 7.54
CA LYS A 325 -55.04 -14.51 7.39
C LYS A 325 -54.05 -15.20 6.44
N VAL A 326 -53.59 -14.52 5.39
CA VAL A 326 -52.73 -15.14 4.35
C VAL A 326 -51.24 -15.09 4.67
N LEU A 327 -50.75 -14.03 5.33
CA LEU A 327 -49.31 -13.75 5.39
C LEU A 327 -48.64 -13.98 6.75
N GLY A 328 -49.40 -14.26 7.81
CA GLY A 328 -48.86 -14.42 9.16
C GLY A 328 -48.31 -13.10 9.75
N VAL A 329 -48.34 -12.97 11.07
CA VAL A 329 -47.90 -11.76 11.77
C VAL A 329 -46.39 -11.84 12.02
N SER A 330 -45.59 -11.20 11.17
CA SER A 330 -44.20 -10.91 11.52
C SER A 330 -44.17 -9.72 12.47
N SER A 331 -43.60 -9.88 13.67
CA SER A 331 -43.27 -8.78 14.58
C SER A 331 -42.42 -7.76 13.83
N GLY A 332 -42.98 -6.57 13.60
CA GLY A 332 -42.37 -5.52 12.80
C GLY A 332 -40.95 -5.21 13.25
N SER A 333 -40.04 -5.14 12.28
CA SER A 333 -38.73 -4.52 12.43
C SER A 333 -38.88 -3.10 12.98
N ARG A 334 -38.02 -2.74 13.94
CA ARG A 334 -37.90 -1.38 14.48
C ARG A 334 -37.82 -0.37 13.32
N LYS A 335 -38.61 0.70 13.39
CA LYS A 335 -38.43 1.88 12.54
C LYS A 335 -36.98 2.33 12.68
N GLU A 336 -36.24 2.33 11.59
CA GLU A 336 -34.96 3.03 11.49
C GLU A 336 -35.23 4.52 11.78
N ASP A 337 -34.61 5.03 12.84
CA ASP A 337 -34.58 6.46 13.11
C ASP A 337 -33.79 7.15 11.98
N LYS A 338 -34.52 7.83 11.09
CA LYS A 338 -33.94 8.72 10.09
C LYS A 338 -33.46 10.00 10.78
N GLU A 339 -32.42 9.92 11.60
CA GLU A 339 -31.72 11.11 12.06
C GLU A 339 -31.00 11.74 10.88
N THR A 340 -31.54 12.87 10.43
CA THR A 340 -31.09 13.53 9.20
C THR A 340 -29.97 14.50 9.55
N TRP A 341 -28.71 14.07 9.41
CA TRP A 341 -27.42 14.68 9.83
C TRP A 341 -27.20 16.22 9.76
N TRP A 342 -28.07 17.01 9.13
CA TRP A 342 -28.11 18.48 9.25
C TRP A 342 -28.97 18.95 10.45
N TRP A 343 -29.37 18.01 11.30
CA TRP A 343 -30.09 18.20 12.56
C TRP A 343 -29.11 18.73 13.63
N ASN A 344 -29.13 20.04 13.89
CA ASN A 344 -28.41 20.66 15.01
C ASN A 344 -29.38 21.00 16.16
N GLU A 345 -28.86 21.30 17.36
CA GLU A 345 -29.68 21.65 18.53
C GLU A 345 -30.63 22.82 18.24
N GLU A 346 -30.19 23.80 17.45
CA GLU A 346 -31.02 24.94 17.02
C GLU A 346 -32.23 24.50 16.16
N VAL A 347 -32.04 23.59 15.20
CA VAL A 347 -33.12 23.04 14.35
C VAL A 347 -34.02 22.10 15.17
N GLN A 348 -33.47 21.39 16.15
CA GLN A 348 -34.25 20.56 17.07
C GLN A 348 -35.16 21.41 17.96
N ASP A 349 -34.61 22.43 18.60
CA ASP A 349 -35.33 23.37 19.47
C ASP A 349 -36.40 24.12 18.67
N SER A 350 -36.10 24.60 17.46
CA SER A 350 -37.11 25.29 16.64
C SER A 350 -38.24 24.38 16.17
N ILE A 351 -37.94 23.10 15.85
CA ILE A 351 -38.95 22.10 15.51
C ILE A 351 -39.80 21.72 16.74
N GLN A 352 -39.19 21.59 17.92
CA GLN A 352 -39.91 21.33 19.17
C GLN A 352 -40.85 22.48 19.52
N ARG A 353 -40.39 23.73 19.46
CA ARG A 353 -41.24 24.93 19.65
C ARG A 353 -42.41 24.97 18.67
N LYS A 354 -42.18 24.65 17.40
CA LYS A 354 -43.26 24.53 16.40
C LYS A 354 -44.26 23.41 16.75
N ARG A 355 -43.81 22.29 17.30
CA ARG A 355 -44.68 21.18 17.73
C ARG A 355 -45.53 21.57 18.95
N LEU A 356 -44.95 22.27 19.92
CA LEU A 356 -45.66 22.80 21.09
C LEU A 356 -46.72 23.83 20.68
N ALA A 357 -46.36 24.79 19.82
CA ALA A 357 -47.31 25.77 19.28
C ALA A 357 -48.43 25.12 18.45
N LYS A 358 -48.12 24.05 17.70
CA LYS A 358 -49.15 23.28 17.00
C LYS A 358 -50.11 22.59 17.98
N LYS A 359 -49.59 21.98 19.05
CA LYS A 359 -50.40 21.31 20.06
C LYS A 359 -51.33 22.30 20.77
N LYS A 360 -50.84 23.51 21.04
CA LYS A 360 -51.61 24.63 21.61
C LYS A 360 -52.73 25.10 20.64
N TRP A 361 -52.41 25.24 19.36
CA TRP A 361 -53.41 25.56 18.33
C TRP A 361 -54.45 24.46 18.13
N ASP A 362 -54.05 23.19 18.15
CA ASP A 362 -54.95 22.04 17.99
C ASP A 362 -55.95 21.95 19.17
N MET A 363 -55.61 22.49 20.34
CA MET A 363 -56.44 22.49 21.55
C MET A 363 -57.41 23.68 21.61
N ASP A 364 -56.91 24.91 21.49
CA ASP A 364 -57.69 26.12 21.75
C ASP A 364 -58.32 26.73 20.47
N ARG A 365 -57.80 26.37 19.28
CA ARG A 365 -58.24 26.83 17.94
C ARG A 365 -58.42 28.35 17.74
N THR A 366 -57.80 29.18 18.58
CA THR A 366 -57.82 30.65 18.44
C THR A 366 -56.94 31.14 17.27
N GLU A 367 -57.28 32.32 16.71
CA GLU A 367 -56.54 32.89 15.56
C GLU A 367 -55.13 33.35 15.95
N GLU A 368 -54.91 33.81 17.18
CA GLU A 368 -53.60 34.18 17.72
C GLU A 368 -52.64 32.97 17.76
N ASN A 369 -53.10 31.83 18.31
CA ASN A 369 -52.32 30.59 18.34
C ASN A 369 -52.03 30.05 16.92
N ARG A 370 -52.93 30.30 15.96
CA ARG A 370 -52.74 29.95 14.55
C ARG A 370 -51.65 30.82 13.90
N GLN A 371 -51.59 32.11 14.24
CA GLN A 371 -50.57 33.04 13.78
C GLN A 371 -49.20 32.68 14.35
N GLU A 372 -49.12 32.40 15.65
CA GLU A 372 -47.91 31.95 16.35
C GLU A 372 -47.34 30.66 15.73
N TYR A 373 -48.20 29.67 15.45
CA TYR A 373 -47.80 28.45 14.76
C TYR A 373 -47.26 28.71 13.34
N LYS A 374 -47.90 29.59 12.56
CA LYS A 374 -47.45 29.94 11.19
C LYS A 374 -46.10 30.65 11.19
N GLU A 375 -45.85 31.52 12.17
CA GLU A 375 -44.56 32.21 12.29
C GLU A 375 -43.43 31.26 12.66
N LEU A 376 -43.64 30.39 13.65
CA LEU A 376 -42.69 29.33 14.01
C LEU A 376 -42.47 28.35 12.86
N GLN A 377 -43.50 28.04 12.06
CA GLN A 377 -43.35 27.23 10.85
C GLN A 377 -42.45 27.90 9.81
N ARG A 378 -42.58 29.22 9.60
CA ARG A 378 -41.70 29.98 8.70
C ARG A 378 -40.26 30.02 9.22
N ARG A 379 -40.07 30.19 10.53
CA ARG A 379 -38.75 30.22 11.18
C ARG A 379 -38.01 28.88 11.03
N VAL A 380 -38.67 27.77 11.35
CA VAL A 380 -38.14 26.41 11.14
C VAL A 380 -37.76 26.21 9.68
N LYS A 381 -38.58 26.64 8.72
CA LYS A 381 -38.27 26.48 7.29
C LYS A 381 -36.99 27.23 6.88
N ARG A 382 -36.73 28.41 7.46
CA ARG A 382 -35.49 29.19 7.22
C ARG A 382 -34.28 28.53 7.86
N GLU A 383 -34.38 28.09 9.12
CA GLU A 383 -33.27 27.45 9.84
C GLU A 383 -32.88 26.11 9.18
N VAL A 384 -33.87 25.29 8.80
CA VAL A 384 -33.66 24.07 8.01
C VAL A 384 -33.00 24.38 6.66
N SER A 385 -33.38 25.48 6.00
CA SER A 385 -32.77 25.89 4.73
C SER A 385 -31.32 26.36 4.91
N LYS A 386 -31.03 27.12 5.96
CA LYS A 386 -29.67 27.57 6.30
C LYS A 386 -28.77 26.38 6.65
N ALA A 387 -29.25 25.45 7.48
CA ALA A 387 -28.54 24.22 7.82
C ALA A 387 -28.26 23.35 6.58
N LYS A 388 -29.24 23.21 5.68
CA LYS A 388 -29.05 22.52 4.40
C LYS A 388 -28.05 23.21 3.48
N GLN A 389 -28.06 24.54 3.43
CA GLN A 389 -27.17 25.30 2.55
C GLN A 389 -25.72 25.33 3.08
N LYS A 390 -25.54 25.34 4.39
CA LYS A 390 -24.24 25.19 5.07
C LYS A 390 -23.68 23.76 4.96
N ALA A 391 -24.55 22.76 4.77
CA ALA A 391 -24.19 21.34 4.61
C ALA A 391 -23.87 20.92 3.16
N TYR A 392 -24.42 21.62 2.16
CA TYR A 392 -24.07 21.45 0.75
C TYR A 392 -22.91 22.39 0.38
N ASP A 393 -21.71 22.08 0.88
CA ASP A 393 -20.51 22.86 0.59
C ASP A 393 -20.16 22.85 -0.90
N ILE A 394 -19.91 24.05 -1.43
CA ILE A 394 -19.23 24.25 -2.72
C ILE A 394 -17.79 23.79 -2.52
N VAL A 395 -17.49 22.56 -2.95
CA VAL A 395 -16.10 22.07 -2.96
C VAL A 395 -15.35 22.71 -4.13
N ASP A 396 -14.27 23.43 -3.80
CA ASP A 396 -13.39 24.05 -4.79
C ASP A 396 -12.82 23.06 -5.81
N LYS A 397 -12.58 23.54 -7.04
CA LYS A 397 -11.88 22.76 -8.07
C LYS A 397 -10.45 22.41 -7.63
N ILE A 398 -9.99 21.24 -8.06
CA ILE A 398 -8.62 20.75 -7.88
C ILE A 398 -7.66 21.59 -8.72
N ARG A 399 -6.65 22.18 -8.06
CA ARG A 399 -5.62 22.99 -8.71
C ARG A 399 -4.47 22.10 -9.21
N LYS A 400 -3.81 22.53 -10.30
CA LYS A 400 -2.64 21.83 -10.87
C LYS A 400 -1.53 21.60 -9.83
N ASP A 401 -1.33 22.56 -8.91
CA ASP A 401 -0.31 22.47 -7.86
C ASP A 401 -0.53 21.30 -6.89
N GLU A 402 -1.79 20.94 -6.62
CA GLU A 402 -2.13 19.83 -5.73
C GLU A 402 -1.76 18.50 -6.38
N VAL A 403 -2.08 18.36 -7.67
CA VAL A 403 -1.69 17.20 -8.49
C VAL A 403 -0.17 17.12 -8.61
N ARG A 404 0.52 18.24 -8.83
CA ARG A 404 2.00 18.31 -8.86
C ARG A 404 2.61 17.82 -7.55
N LYS A 405 2.09 18.28 -6.40
CA LYS A 405 2.54 17.85 -5.08
C LYS A 405 2.28 16.36 -4.86
N ALA A 406 1.13 15.83 -5.30
CA ALA A 406 0.82 14.41 -5.23
C ALA A 406 1.77 13.56 -6.11
N LEU A 407 2.02 14.01 -7.35
CA LEU A 407 2.88 13.34 -8.32
C LEU A 407 4.34 13.25 -7.85
N LYS A 408 4.89 14.36 -7.29
CA LYS A 408 6.24 14.38 -6.70
C LYS A 408 6.38 13.40 -5.53
N ARG A 409 5.32 13.19 -4.74
CA ARG A 409 5.33 12.26 -3.59
C ARG A 409 5.26 10.78 -3.99
N MET A 410 4.78 10.47 -5.19
CA MET A 410 4.69 9.08 -5.67
C MET A 410 6.09 8.52 -5.99
N LYS A 411 6.35 7.28 -5.56
CA LYS A 411 7.63 6.60 -5.81
C LYS A 411 7.63 5.92 -7.18
N SER A 412 8.76 5.99 -7.87
CA SER A 412 9.04 5.22 -9.09
C SER A 412 9.43 3.77 -8.72
N GLY A 413 9.37 2.84 -9.67
CA GLY A 413 9.73 1.43 -9.55
C GLY A 413 8.71 0.60 -8.77
N LYS A 414 7.42 0.96 -8.85
CA LYS A 414 6.33 0.24 -8.15
C LYS A 414 5.54 -0.65 -9.11
N ALA A 415 5.10 -1.80 -8.61
CA ALA A 415 4.27 -2.74 -9.35
C ALA A 415 2.96 -2.06 -9.80
N VAL A 416 2.67 -2.20 -11.09
CA VAL A 416 1.51 -1.59 -11.76
C VAL A 416 0.20 -2.30 -11.39
N GLY A 417 -0.90 -1.58 -11.56
CA GLY A 417 -2.25 -2.14 -11.45
C GLY A 417 -2.70 -2.79 -12.77
N PRO A 418 -3.98 -3.20 -12.87
CA PRO A 418 -4.54 -3.82 -14.08
C PRO A 418 -4.60 -2.91 -15.31
N ASP A 419 -4.26 -1.63 -15.16
CA ASP A 419 -4.16 -0.66 -16.24
C ASP A 419 -2.77 -0.64 -16.90
N ASP A 420 -1.78 -1.31 -16.31
CA ASP A 420 -0.39 -1.38 -16.79
C ASP A 420 0.26 0.00 -17.04
N ILE A 421 -0.23 1.05 -16.34
CA ILE A 421 0.34 2.41 -16.43
C ILE A 421 1.31 2.64 -15.25
N PRO A 422 2.63 2.66 -15.49
CA PRO A 422 3.61 2.96 -14.45
C PRO A 422 3.62 4.46 -14.09
N MET A 423 4.05 4.78 -12.86
CA MET A 423 4.09 6.17 -12.36
C MET A 423 5.06 7.04 -13.15
N GLU A 424 6.06 6.41 -13.76
CA GLU A 424 7.09 6.99 -14.61
C GLU A 424 6.50 7.69 -15.82
N VAL A 425 5.43 7.14 -16.41
CA VAL A 425 4.74 7.77 -17.55
C VAL A 425 4.23 9.15 -17.15
N TRP A 426 3.54 9.25 -16.01
CA TRP A 426 3.01 10.53 -15.52
C TRP A 426 4.12 11.52 -15.15
N LYS A 427 5.27 11.04 -14.67
CA LYS A 427 6.42 11.90 -14.38
C LYS A 427 7.15 12.39 -15.64
N CYS A 428 7.25 11.55 -16.67
CA CYS A 428 7.92 11.88 -17.93
C CYS A 428 7.11 12.87 -18.78
N LEU A 429 5.78 12.80 -18.73
CA LEU A 429 4.89 13.67 -19.49
C LEU A 429 4.82 15.13 -18.98
N GLY A 430 5.42 15.43 -17.81
CA GLY A 430 5.59 16.79 -17.32
C GLY A 430 4.27 17.57 -17.17
N GLU A 431 4.23 18.80 -17.71
CA GLU A 431 3.06 19.68 -17.64
C GLU A 431 1.82 19.10 -18.33
N ALA A 432 1.97 18.44 -19.49
CA ALA A 432 0.83 17.83 -20.19
C ALA A 432 0.09 16.79 -19.33
N ALA A 433 0.83 15.99 -18.54
CA ALA A 433 0.20 15.09 -17.58
C ALA A 433 -0.54 15.82 -16.45
N MET A 434 0.00 16.94 -15.97
CA MET A 434 -0.64 17.71 -14.91
C MET A 434 -1.96 18.34 -15.39
N GLU A 435 -2.01 18.85 -16.61
CA GLU A 435 -3.23 19.39 -17.20
C GLU A 435 -4.30 18.31 -17.36
N PHE A 436 -3.90 17.18 -17.95
CA PHE A 436 -4.78 16.04 -18.15
C PHE A 436 -5.34 15.50 -16.82
N LEU A 437 -4.46 15.20 -15.86
CA LEU A 437 -4.86 14.64 -14.56
C LEU A 437 -5.73 15.63 -13.77
N THR A 438 -5.42 16.93 -13.83
CA THR A 438 -6.24 17.95 -13.15
C THR A 438 -7.63 18.04 -13.77
N SER A 439 -7.74 18.00 -15.10
CA SER A 439 -9.02 17.98 -15.79
C SER A 439 -9.82 16.72 -15.46
N LEU A 440 -9.17 15.55 -15.48
CA LEU A 440 -9.77 14.27 -15.13
C LEU A 440 -10.30 14.26 -13.68
N PHE A 441 -9.48 14.70 -12.73
CA PHE A 441 -9.84 14.73 -11.31
C PHE A 441 -10.98 15.71 -11.02
N ASN A 442 -11.00 16.88 -11.68
CA ASN A 442 -12.12 17.79 -11.58
C ASN A 442 -13.40 17.21 -12.18
N ARG A 443 -13.30 16.49 -13.30
CA ARG A 443 -14.46 15.82 -13.90
C ARG A 443 -15.02 14.72 -13.00
N VAL A 444 -14.16 13.93 -12.34
CA VAL A 444 -14.58 12.92 -11.35
C VAL A 444 -15.23 13.58 -10.13
N LEU A 445 -14.68 14.70 -9.66
CA LEU A 445 -15.26 15.47 -8.56
C LEU A 445 -16.63 16.06 -8.94
N GLU A 446 -16.79 16.56 -10.16
CA GLU A 446 -18.05 17.11 -10.67
C GLU A 446 -19.12 16.03 -10.91
N SER A 447 -18.73 14.85 -11.43
CA SER A 447 -19.64 13.75 -11.70
C SER A 447 -20.02 12.93 -10.46
N GLU A 448 -19.26 13.08 -9.36
CA GLU A 448 -19.33 12.22 -8.17
C GLU A 448 -19.17 10.73 -8.52
N ARG A 449 -18.52 10.41 -9.66
CA ARG A 449 -18.35 9.05 -10.19
C ARG A 449 -16.98 8.84 -10.78
N MET A 450 -16.32 7.77 -10.33
CA MET A 450 -15.02 7.35 -10.85
C MET A 450 -15.12 6.51 -12.13
N PRO A 451 -14.04 6.47 -12.94
CA PRO A 451 -13.93 5.56 -14.08
C PRO A 451 -14.06 4.08 -13.67
N GLY A 452 -14.74 3.28 -14.51
CA GLY A 452 -14.94 1.85 -14.26
C GLY A 452 -13.62 1.06 -14.22
N GLU A 453 -12.61 1.51 -14.95
CA GLU A 453 -11.29 0.90 -15.01
C GLU A 453 -10.58 0.90 -13.65
N TRP A 454 -10.80 1.93 -12.83
CA TRP A 454 -10.22 2.06 -11.49
C TRP A 454 -10.83 1.08 -10.48
N ARG A 455 -12.00 0.50 -10.80
CA ARG A 455 -12.67 -0.48 -9.93
C ARG A 455 -12.01 -1.86 -9.97
N ARG A 456 -11.15 -2.12 -10.97
CA ARG A 456 -10.39 -3.38 -11.09
C ARG A 456 -9.11 -3.32 -10.26
N SER A 457 -8.82 -4.41 -9.54
CA SER A 457 -7.57 -4.57 -8.78
C SER A 457 -7.12 -6.02 -8.78
N VAL A 458 -5.81 -6.26 -8.78
CA VAL A 458 -5.23 -7.61 -8.63
C VAL A 458 -4.85 -7.83 -7.17
N LEU A 459 -5.31 -8.94 -6.56
CA LEU A 459 -4.94 -9.31 -5.19
C LEU A 459 -3.71 -10.22 -5.22
N VAL A 460 -2.63 -9.77 -4.57
CA VAL A 460 -1.37 -10.52 -4.41
C VAL A 460 -1.30 -11.03 -2.97
N PRO A 461 -1.37 -12.34 -2.72
CA PRO A 461 -1.19 -12.90 -1.39
C PRO A 461 0.29 -12.83 -0.98
N ILE A 462 0.58 -12.21 0.16
CA ILE A 462 1.93 -12.15 0.74
C ILE A 462 1.94 -12.93 2.05
N PHE A 463 2.78 -13.96 2.13
CA PHE A 463 2.90 -14.77 3.34
C PHE A 463 3.49 -13.95 4.50
N LYS A 464 2.88 -14.05 5.69
CA LYS A 464 3.31 -13.31 6.89
C LYS A 464 4.55 -13.89 7.55
N ASN A 465 5.19 -14.92 6.96
CA ASN A 465 6.35 -15.64 7.50
C ASN A 465 6.10 -16.23 8.90
N LYS A 466 4.86 -16.63 9.18
CA LYS A 466 4.42 -17.20 10.46
C LYS A 466 3.27 -18.18 10.22
N GLY A 467 3.31 -19.32 10.92
CA GLY A 467 2.29 -20.37 10.81
C GLY A 467 2.44 -21.23 9.56
N ASP A 468 1.44 -22.07 9.32
CA ASP A 468 1.39 -22.95 8.15
C ASP A 468 1.20 -22.15 6.84
N VAL A 469 1.99 -22.52 5.83
CA VAL A 469 1.99 -21.95 4.47
C VAL A 469 0.73 -22.34 3.70
N GLN A 470 0.01 -23.40 4.10
CA GLN A 470 -1.25 -23.78 3.46
C GLN A 470 -2.47 -23.00 4.00
N SER A 471 -2.36 -22.39 5.18
CA SER A 471 -3.46 -21.63 5.78
C SER A 471 -3.60 -20.23 5.16
N CYS A 472 -4.74 -19.96 4.52
CA CYS A 472 -5.00 -18.66 3.88
C CYS A 472 -4.98 -17.46 4.86
N SER A 473 -5.26 -17.67 6.16
CA SER A 473 -5.23 -16.61 7.19
C SER A 473 -3.82 -16.08 7.46
N ASN A 474 -2.79 -16.88 7.16
CA ASN A 474 -1.38 -16.54 7.30
C ASN A 474 -0.85 -15.70 6.12
N TYR A 475 -1.68 -15.44 5.11
CA TYR A 475 -1.38 -14.50 4.03
C TYR A 475 -1.99 -13.12 4.31
N ARG A 476 -1.34 -12.09 3.78
CA ARG A 476 -1.86 -10.73 3.67
C ARG A 476 -2.12 -10.46 2.20
N GLY A 477 -3.38 -10.35 1.81
CA GLY A 477 -3.74 -9.93 0.45
C GLY A 477 -3.43 -8.45 0.25
N ILE A 478 -2.50 -8.12 -0.65
CA ILE A 478 -2.23 -6.75 -1.07
C ILE A 478 -2.87 -6.52 -2.42
N LYS A 479 -3.67 -5.45 -2.55
CA LYS A 479 -4.28 -5.09 -3.83
C LYS A 479 -3.41 -4.14 -4.62
N LEU A 480 -3.11 -4.53 -5.86
CA LEU A 480 -2.50 -3.68 -6.86
C LEU A 480 -3.60 -2.90 -7.56
N MET A 481 -3.69 -1.61 -7.22
CA MET A 481 -4.61 -0.64 -7.82
C MET A 481 -3.89 0.18 -8.90
N SER A 482 -4.68 0.74 -9.81
CA SER A 482 -4.22 1.73 -10.80
C SER A 482 -3.39 2.83 -10.14
N HIS A 483 -2.28 3.18 -10.77
CA HIS A 483 -1.44 4.29 -10.31
C HIS A 483 -2.13 5.65 -10.40
N THR A 484 -3.01 5.82 -11.40
CA THR A 484 -3.84 7.01 -11.57
C THR A 484 -4.88 7.13 -10.46
N MET A 485 -5.48 6.01 -10.04
CA MET A 485 -6.37 5.98 -8.86
C MET A 485 -5.63 6.35 -7.58
N LYS A 486 -4.42 5.81 -7.36
CA LYS A 486 -3.60 6.17 -6.18
C LYS A 486 -3.26 7.67 -6.15
N LEU A 487 -3.02 8.29 -7.30
CA LEU A 487 -2.83 9.74 -7.40
C LEU A 487 -4.09 10.50 -6.97
N TRP A 488 -5.26 10.08 -7.46
CA TRP A 488 -6.54 10.63 -7.07
C TRP A 488 -6.80 10.52 -5.55
N GLU A 489 -6.61 9.32 -4.97
CA GLU A 489 -6.72 9.09 -3.53
C GLU A 489 -5.80 10.01 -2.73
N ARG A 490 -4.57 10.24 -3.20
CA ARG A 490 -3.63 11.15 -2.55
C ARG A 490 -4.05 12.62 -2.60
N VAL A 491 -4.70 13.06 -3.67
CA VAL A 491 -5.24 14.43 -3.77
C VAL A 491 -6.41 14.60 -2.83
N VAL A 492 -7.35 13.64 -2.82
CA VAL A 492 -8.51 13.65 -1.91
C VAL A 492 -8.05 13.56 -0.44
N GLU A 493 -7.13 12.66 -0.10
CA GLU A 493 -6.55 12.53 1.25
C GLU A 493 -5.88 13.83 1.72
N ALA A 494 -5.12 14.49 0.85
CA ALA A 494 -4.46 15.74 1.19
C ALA A 494 -5.45 16.88 1.49
N ARG A 495 -6.65 16.85 0.88
CA ARG A 495 -7.72 17.80 1.16
C ARG A 495 -8.49 17.45 2.43
N LEU A 496 -8.90 16.18 2.57
CA LEU A 496 -9.59 15.69 3.76
C LEU A 496 -8.79 15.94 5.04
N ARG A 497 -7.48 15.76 4.98
CA ARG A 497 -6.56 16.00 6.11
C ARG A 497 -6.47 17.47 6.55
N LYS A 498 -6.91 18.43 5.74
CA LYS A 498 -7.01 19.84 6.16
C LYS A 498 -8.32 20.15 6.88
N VAL A 499 -9.35 19.35 6.63
CA VAL A 499 -10.69 19.52 7.19
C VAL A 499 -10.81 18.74 8.49
N VAL A 500 -10.25 17.53 8.54
CA VAL A 500 -10.37 16.65 9.70
C VAL A 500 -9.25 16.93 10.70
N GLU A 501 -9.65 17.37 11.89
CA GLU A 501 -8.81 17.39 13.08
C GLU A 501 -8.79 15.98 13.69
N ILE A 502 -7.59 15.47 13.98
CA ILE A 502 -7.38 14.14 14.55
C ILE A 502 -6.69 14.30 15.89
N CYS A 503 -7.09 13.51 16.88
CA CYS A 503 -6.57 13.63 18.24
C CYS A 503 -5.05 13.54 18.39
N GLU A 504 -4.58 14.09 19.50
CA GLU A 504 -3.18 14.06 19.88
C GLU A 504 -2.70 12.67 20.31
N GLN A 505 -3.59 11.83 20.81
CA GLN A 505 -3.31 10.46 21.27
C GLN A 505 -3.09 9.47 20.12
N GLN A 506 -3.46 9.84 18.88
CA GLN A 506 -3.22 9.04 17.69
C GLN A 506 -1.82 9.32 17.13
N TYR A 507 -0.96 8.31 17.20
CA TYR A 507 0.40 8.31 16.65
C TYR A 507 0.46 7.64 15.28
N GLY A 508 -0.47 6.73 15.00
CA GLY A 508 -0.56 5.97 13.78
C GLY A 508 -0.88 6.85 12.58
N PHE A 509 -0.01 6.82 11.57
CA PHE A 509 -0.24 7.47 10.28
C PHE A 509 -0.38 8.99 10.30
N MET A 510 0.01 9.64 11.40
CA MET A 510 -0.02 11.08 11.57
C MET A 510 1.29 11.73 11.10
N PRO A 511 1.24 12.89 10.43
CA PRO A 511 2.45 13.62 10.09
C PRO A 511 3.18 14.05 11.37
N ARG A 512 4.51 14.05 11.34
CA ARG A 512 5.38 14.47 12.45
C ARG A 512 5.28 13.64 13.74
N LYS A 513 4.53 12.53 13.75
CA LYS A 513 4.55 11.50 14.80
C LYS A 513 5.12 10.19 14.25
N SER A 514 5.93 9.52 15.03
CA SER A 514 6.65 8.30 14.64
C SER A 514 6.33 7.13 15.59
N THR A 515 6.68 5.91 15.19
CA THR A 515 6.63 4.76 16.10
C THR A 515 7.60 4.93 17.26
N THR A 516 8.73 5.60 17.02
CA THR A 516 9.73 5.91 18.05
C THR A 516 9.16 6.81 19.14
N ASP A 517 8.25 7.74 18.82
CA ASP A 517 7.58 8.58 19.83
C ASP A 517 6.76 7.76 20.82
N ALA A 518 5.94 6.84 20.29
CA ALA A 518 5.13 5.97 21.12
C ALA A 518 5.98 4.99 21.93
N ILE A 519 7.04 4.41 21.34
CA ILE A 519 7.97 3.54 22.07
C ILE A 519 8.70 4.32 23.17
N PHE A 520 9.13 5.55 22.87
CA PHE A 520 9.83 6.42 23.81
C PHE A 520 8.95 6.80 25.00
N ALA A 521 7.72 7.25 24.74
CA ALA A 521 6.77 7.60 25.80
C ALA A 521 6.49 6.41 26.73
N LEU A 522 6.24 5.22 26.16
CA LEU A 522 6.05 3.97 26.90
C LEU A 522 7.26 3.66 27.81
N ARG A 523 8.49 3.77 27.30
CA ARG A 523 9.70 3.48 28.09
C ARG A 523 9.94 4.47 29.21
N ILE A 524 9.77 5.77 28.94
CA ILE A 524 9.99 6.81 29.95
C ILE A 524 8.95 6.72 31.06
N LEU A 525 7.68 6.46 30.74
CA LEU A 525 6.64 6.31 31.75
C LEU A 525 6.92 5.12 32.68
N MET A 526 7.25 3.94 32.11
CA MET A 526 7.65 2.78 32.90
C MET A 526 8.88 3.06 33.76
N GLU A 527 9.87 3.78 33.23
CA GLU A 527 11.07 4.16 33.97
C GLU A 527 10.75 5.07 35.16
N LYS A 528 9.81 6.01 35.01
CA LYS A 528 9.40 6.93 36.09
C LYS A 528 8.62 6.23 37.19
N TYR A 529 7.64 5.38 36.86
CA TYR A 529 6.91 4.59 37.87
C TYR A 529 7.81 3.57 38.56
N ARG A 530 8.73 2.95 37.80
CA ARG A 530 9.78 2.08 38.36
C ARG A 530 10.57 2.81 39.43
N ASP A 531 11.06 3.99 39.10
CA ASP A 531 11.91 4.79 39.99
C ASP A 531 11.13 5.41 41.15
N GLY A 532 9.83 5.68 40.99
CA GLY A 532 8.94 6.09 42.08
C GLY A 532 8.48 4.93 42.98
N GLN A 533 8.83 3.68 42.65
CA GLN A 533 8.38 2.46 43.35
C GLN A 533 6.84 2.33 43.42
N ARG A 534 6.15 2.80 42.36
CA ARG A 534 4.68 2.74 42.23
C ARG A 534 4.27 1.67 41.23
N GLU A 535 3.10 1.08 41.45
CA GLU A 535 2.48 0.15 40.52
C GLU A 535 1.98 0.88 39.28
N LEU A 536 2.09 0.21 38.14
CA LEU A 536 1.58 0.70 36.86
C LEU A 536 1.10 -0.47 36.03
N HIS A 537 -0.19 -0.48 35.74
CA HIS A 537 -0.83 -1.50 34.93
C HIS A 537 -0.95 -1.00 33.48
N CYS A 538 -0.53 -1.82 32.53
CA CYS A 538 -0.47 -1.51 31.11
C CYS A 538 -1.13 -2.63 30.32
N VAL A 539 -2.18 -2.31 29.57
CA VAL A 539 -2.90 -3.27 28.71
C VAL A 539 -2.67 -2.92 27.26
N PHE A 540 -2.16 -3.89 26.51
CA PHE A 540 -1.97 -3.81 25.06
C PHE A 540 -3.19 -4.45 24.39
N VAL A 541 -3.98 -3.65 23.69
CA VAL A 541 -5.22 -4.07 23.02
C VAL A 541 -4.97 -4.14 21.52
N ASP A 542 -5.30 -5.29 20.91
CA ASP A 542 -5.26 -5.51 19.46
C ASP A 542 -6.70 -5.75 18.96
N LEU A 543 -7.02 -5.23 17.78
CA LEU A 543 -8.33 -5.39 17.16
C LEU A 543 -8.33 -6.53 16.13
N GLU A 544 -9.37 -7.37 16.16
CA GLU A 544 -9.50 -8.45 15.19
C GLU A 544 -9.75 -7.92 13.77
N LYS A 545 -8.74 -8.03 12.90
CA LYS A 545 -8.86 -7.61 11.49
C LYS A 545 -9.45 -6.19 11.36
N ALA A 546 -8.89 -5.24 12.10
CA ALA A 546 -9.40 -3.88 12.24
C ALA A 546 -9.91 -3.29 10.91
N TYR A 547 -9.10 -3.35 9.84
CA TYR A 547 -9.46 -2.83 8.52
C TYR A 547 -10.65 -3.55 7.85
N ASP A 548 -10.79 -4.87 8.04
CA ASP A 548 -11.84 -5.64 7.37
C ASP A 548 -13.20 -5.52 8.08
N ARG A 549 -13.19 -5.18 9.38
CA ARG A 549 -14.40 -5.14 10.22
C ARG A 549 -15.09 -3.78 10.31
N VAL A 550 -14.45 -2.68 9.90
CA VAL A 550 -15.05 -1.34 9.97
C VAL A 550 -16.37 -1.29 9.19
N PRO A 551 -17.52 -1.03 9.85
CA PRO A 551 -18.78 -0.86 9.15
C PRO A 551 -18.75 0.39 8.26
N ARG A 552 -19.27 0.25 7.03
CA ARG A 552 -19.23 1.35 6.04
C ARG A 552 -20.08 2.54 6.46
N GLU A 553 -21.26 2.27 7.03
CA GLU A 553 -22.15 3.32 7.54
C GLU A 553 -21.49 4.15 8.64
N GLU A 554 -20.73 3.50 9.52
CA GLU A 554 -19.96 4.18 10.57
C GLU A 554 -18.84 5.05 9.98
N LEU A 555 -18.17 4.59 8.91
CA LEU A 555 -17.19 5.42 8.19
C LEU A 555 -17.82 6.70 7.63
N TRP A 556 -19.00 6.61 7.03
CA TRP A 556 -19.72 7.79 6.50
C TRP A 556 -20.14 8.73 7.62
N TYR A 557 -20.64 8.17 8.72
CA TYR A 557 -20.99 8.93 9.92
C TYR A 557 -19.79 9.69 10.48
N CYS A 558 -18.65 9.01 10.69
CA CYS A 558 -17.41 9.63 11.18
C CYS A 558 -16.94 10.75 10.26
N MET A 559 -16.96 10.58 8.94
CA MET A 559 -16.58 11.64 8.00
C MET A 559 -17.48 12.87 8.13
N ARG A 560 -18.80 12.67 8.20
CA ARG A 560 -19.76 13.78 8.35
C ARG A 560 -19.60 14.50 9.68
N LYS A 561 -19.44 13.75 10.78
CA LYS A 561 -19.22 14.31 12.11
C LYS A 561 -17.95 15.15 12.17
N SER A 562 -16.89 14.73 11.49
CA SER A 562 -15.63 15.48 11.37
C SER A 562 -15.71 16.69 10.41
N GLY A 563 -16.91 17.12 9.98
CA GLY A 563 -17.09 18.32 9.15
C GLY A 563 -16.71 18.14 7.67
N VAL A 564 -16.60 16.90 7.18
CA VAL A 564 -16.29 16.66 5.77
C VAL A 564 -17.52 16.94 4.90
N ALA A 565 -17.36 17.79 3.89
CA ALA A 565 -18.39 18.10 2.91
C ALA A 565 -19.01 16.84 2.27
N GLU A 566 -20.34 16.81 2.12
CA GLU A 566 -21.08 15.64 1.63
C GLU A 566 -20.61 15.18 0.24
N LYS A 567 -20.13 16.10 -0.60
CA LYS A 567 -19.57 15.77 -1.91
C LYS A 567 -18.34 14.86 -1.82
N TYR A 568 -17.46 15.08 -0.83
CA TYR A 568 -16.35 14.16 -0.58
C TYR A 568 -16.84 12.83 -0.01
N VAL A 569 -17.86 12.84 0.87
CA VAL A 569 -18.46 11.60 1.39
C VAL A 569 -18.98 10.74 0.24
N ARG A 570 -19.71 11.32 -0.73
CA ARG A 570 -20.22 10.61 -1.91
C ARG A 570 -19.12 10.10 -2.84
N VAL A 571 -18.09 10.92 -3.09
CA VAL A 571 -16.92 10.51 -3.86
C VAL A 571 -16.22 9.31 -3.20
N VAL A 572 -16.07 9.32 -1.88
CA VAL A 572 -15.49 8.18 -1.15
C VAL A 572 -16.47 7.00 -1.15
N GLN A 573 -17.78 7.20 -0.98
CA GLN A 573 -18.79 6.14 -1.12
C GLN A 573 -18.69 5.43 -2.47
N ASP A 574 -18.57 6.18 -3.56
CA ASP A 574 -18.40 5.62 -4.91
C ASP A 574 -17.11 4.78 -5.04
N MET A 575 -16.06 5.07 -4.26
CA MET A 575 -14.86 4.22 -4.16
C MET A 575 -15.10 2.86 -3.52
N TYR A 576 -16.11 2.76 -2.66
CA TYR A 576 -16.47 1.52 -1.97
C TYR A 576 -17.68 0.81 -2.60
N GLU A 577 -18.41 1.49 -3.48
CA GLU A 577 -19.54 0.93 -4.20
C GLU A 577 -19.04 0.04 -5.35
N ARG A 578 -19.49 -1.22 -5.40
CA ARG A 578 -19.12 -2.25 -6.40
C ARG A 578 -17.64 -2.68 -6.46
N SER A 579 -16.73 -1.96 -5.81
CA SER A 579 -15.35 -2.38 -5.50
C SER A 579 -15.25 -2.79 -4.02
N ARG A 580 -15.02 -4.08 -3.74
CA ARG A 580 -14.76 -4.54 -2.38
C ARG A 580 -13.30 -4.27 -2.03
N THR A 581 -12.93 -3.05 -1.63
CA THR A 581 -11.60 -2.71 -1.07
C THR A 581 -11.73 -1.62 -0.02
N VAL A 582 -11.04 -1.77 1.13
CA VAL A 582 -11.10 -0.82 2.24
C VAL A 582 -9.93 0.16 2.18
N VAL A 583 -10.22 1.46 2.29
CA VAL A 583 -9.24 2.55 2.34
C VAL A 583 -8.85 2.82 3.79
N ARG A 584 -7.57 3.11 3.98
CA ARG A 584 -6.95 3.49 5.26
C ARG A 584 -7.52 4.82 5.75
N CYS A 585 -8.22 4.81 6.88
CA CYS A 585 -8.68 6.04 7.53
C CYS A 585 -8.40 6.00 9.04
N ALA A 586 -7.46 6.80 9.52
CA ALA A 586 -7.19 6.97 10.96
C ALA A 586 -8.33 7.71 11.69
N VAL A 587 -9.17 8.43 10.92
CA VAL A 587 -10.33 9.19 11.41
C VAL A 587 -11.34 8.30 12.11
N VAL A 588 -11.54 7.07 11.62
CA VAL A 588 -12.50 6.14 12.20
C VAL A 588 -12.09 5.82 13.64
N MET A 589 -10.86 5.33 13.86
CA MET A 589 -10.40 5.01 15.21
C MET A 589 -10.49 6.19 16.16
N ASP A 590 -10.18 7.39 15.68
CA ASP A 590 -10.27 8.60 16.47
C ASP A 590 -11.71 8.90 16.95
N GLN A 591 -12.67 8.89 16.02
CA GLN A 591 -14.08 9.15 16.29
C GLN A 591 -14.77 8.03 17.09
N LEU A 592 -14.32 6.77 16.92
CA LEU A 592 -14.81 5.64 17.73
C LEU A 592 -14.32 5.71 19.17
N SER A 593 -13.15 6.32 19.39
CA SER A 593 -12.51 6.42 20.71
C SER A 593 -12.83 7.70 21.49
N GLU A 594 -13.54 8.66 20.90
CA GLU A 594 -13.76 9.99 21.47
C GLU A 594 -14.35 9.97 22.89
N GLU A 595 -15.28 9.05 23.15
CA GLU A 595 -15.98 8.91 24.43
C GLU A 595 -15.14 8.19 25.52
N VAL A 596 -14.10 7.45 25.13
CA VAL A 596 -13.35 6.54 26.03
C VAL A 596 -11.86 6.89 26.19
N ARG A 597 -11.31 7.73 25.31
CA ARG A 597 -9.90 8.10 25.33
C ARG A 597 -9.59 9.05 26.49
N GLN A 598 -8.46 8.81 27.15
CA GLN A 598 -7.91 9.71 28.17
C GLN A 598 -6.76 10.55 27.60
N GLU A 599 -6.35 11.59 28.33
CA GLU A 599 -5.19 12.39 27.94
C GLU A 599 -3.90 11.57 27.88
N SER A 600 -2.98 11.97 26.99
CA SER A 600 -1.67 11.35 26.91
C SER A 600 -0.90 11.63 28.23
N PRO A 601 -0.32 10.62 28.90
CA PRO A 601 0.08 9.31 28.37
C PRO A 601 -0.86 8.12 28.63
N TRP A 602 -2.00 8.32 29.31
CA TRP A 602 -2.84 7.23 29.83
C TRP A 602 -3.49 6.38 28.74
N THR A 603 -3.73 6.98 27.57
CA THR A 603 -4.14 6.28 26.36
C THR A 603 -3.21 6.65 25.22
N MET A 604 -2.68 5.63 24.53
CA MET A 604 -1.90 5.82 23.31
C MET A 604 -2.40 4.90 22.22
N MET A 605 -2.64 5.45 21.03
CA MET A 605 -3.12 4.68 19.88
C MET A 605 -2.13 4.77 18.73
N PHE A 606 -1.78 3.62 18.16
CA PHE A 606 -1.05 3.54 16.91
C PHE A 606 -1.85 2.71 15.91
N ALA A 607 -2.72 3.39 15.15
CA ALA A 607 -3.69 2.73 14.27
C ALA A 607 -4.59 1.75 15.06
N ASP A 608 -4.41 0.44 14.89
CA ASP A 608 -5.13 -0.64 15.55
C ASP A 608 -4.50 -1.12 16.87
N ASP A 609 -3.22 -0.78 17.11
CA ASP A 609 -2.52 -1.09 18.37
C ASP A 609 -2.86 -0.01 19.41
N ILE A 610 -3.61 -0.36 20.45
CA ILE A 610 -4.02 0.55 21.52
C ILE A 610 -3.30 0.16 22.81
N VAL A 611 -2.80 1.14 23.56
CA VAL A 611 -2.19 0.94 24.88
C VAL A 611 -2.94 1.78 25.90
N ILE A 612 -3.42 1.12 26.96
CA ILE A 612 -4.18 1.71 28.06
C ILE A 612 -3.37 1.56 29.35
N TRP A 613 -3.27 2.63 30.13
CA TRP A 613 -2.55 2.66 31.39
C TRP A 613 -3.46 3.07 32.53
N SER A 614 -3.20 2.53 33.72
CA SER A 614 -3.69 3.13 34.95
C SER A 614 -2.84 2.72 36.16
N GLU A 615 -2.96 3.49 37.24
CA GLU A 615 -2.23 3.26 38.48
C GLU A 615 -2.84 2.13 39.31
N SER A 616 -4.13 1.81 39.11
CA SER A 616 -4.84 0.71 39.77
C SER A 616 -5.29 -0.34 38.74
N ARG A 617 -5.33 -1.60 39.20
CA ARG A 617 -5.87 -2.73 38.44
C ARG A 617 -7.35 -2.53 38.11
N GLU A 618 -8.14 -2.15 39.09
CA GLU A 618 -9.60 -1.96 38.98
C GLU A 618 -9.92 -0.89 37.94
N GLN A 619 -9.17 0.21 37.96
CA GLN A 619 -9.34 1.29 36.99
C GLN A 619 -8.88 0.88 35.58
N VAL A 620 -7.87 0.01 35.44
CA VAL A 620 -7.51 -0.56 34.13
C VAL A 620 -8.60 -1.49 33.60
N GLU A 621 -9.17 -2.35 34.45
CA GLU A 621 -10.27 -3.25 34.08
C GLU A 621 -11.50 -2.47 33.61
N GLU A 622 -11.88 -1.44 34.37
CA GLU A 622 -13.00 -0.56 34.01
C GLU A 622 -12.74 0.14 32.67
N ASN A 623 -11.55 0.71 32.48
CA ASN A 623 -11.20 1.35 31.22
C ASN A 623 -11.20 0.36 30.06
N LEU A 624 -10.64 -0.84 30.24
CA LEU A 624 -10.62 -1.87 29.20
C LEU A 624 -12.05 -2.30 28.80
N GLU A 625 -12.96 -2.43 29.76
CA GLU A 625 -14.36 -2.77 29.52
C GLU A 625 -15.11 -1.63 28.82
N ARG A 626 -14.87 -0.37 29.22
CA ARG A 626 -15.39 0.82 28.52
C ARG A 626 -14.93 0.85 27.06
N TRP A 627 -13.64 0.58 26.82
CA TRP A 627 -13.08 0.48 25.48
C TRP A 627 -13.72 -0.64 24.67
N ARG A 628 -13.86 -1.84 25.25
CA ARG A 628 -14.54 -2.96 24.58
C ARG A 628 -15.96 -2.58 24.19
N PHE A 629 -16.75 -2.02 25.11
CA PHE A 629 -18.14 -1.65 24.86
C PHE A 629 -18.26 -0.60 23.75
N ALA A 630 -17.42 0.45 23.77
CA ALA A 630 -17.43 1.49 22.75
C ALA A 630 -17.09 0.95 21.34
N LEU A 631 -16.11 0.06 21.25
CA LEU A 631 -15.68 -0.53 19.97
C LEU A 631 -16.70 -1.56 19.45
N GLU A 632 -17.23 -2.42 20.32
CA GLU A 632 -18.18 -3.48 19.95
C GLU A 632 -19.55 -2.93 19.56
N ARG A 633 -20.05 -1.89 20.24
CA ARG A 633 -21.30 -1.20 19.87
C ARG A 633 -21.26 -0.68 18.43
N ARG A 634 -20.07 -0.35 17.93
CA ARG A 634 -19.84 0.19 16.58
C ARG A 634 -19.26 -0.86 15.62
N GLY A 635 -19.38 -2.15 15.95
CA GLY A 635 -19.09 -3.29 15.06
C GLY A 635 -17.63 -3.74 15.00
N MET A 636 -16.74 -3.19 15.85
CA MET A 636 -15.35 -3.63 15.94
C MET A 636 -15.13 -4.57 17.12
N LYS A 637 -14.31 -5.62 16.94
CA LYS A 637 -14.10 -6.63 17.98
C LYS A 637 -12.66 -6.62 18.50
N VAL A 638 -12.51 -6.68 19.83
CA VAL A 638 -11.21 -6.79 20.50
C VAL A 638 -10.70 -8.23 20.41
N SER A 639 -9.43 -8.41 20.05
CA SER A 639 -8.79 -9.72 19.91
C SER A 639 -8.31 -10.26 21.25
N ARG A 640 -9.16 -11.00 21.96
CA ARG A 640 -8.83 -11.60 23.28
C ARG A 640 -7.49 -12.35 23.32
N SER A 641 -7.18 -13.12 22.27
CA SER A 641 -5.95 -13.94 22.21
C SER A 641 -4.65 -13.15 22.06
N LYS A 642 -4.75 -11.87 21.68
CA LYS A 642 -3.60 -10.98 21.47
C LYS A 642 -3.54 -9.83 22.45
N THR A 643 -4.66 -9.53 23.12
CA THR A 643 -4.68 -8.58 24.22
C THR A 643 -3.88 -9.14 25.38
N GLU A 644 -2.85 -8.42 25.81
CA GLU A 644 -1.94 -8.85 26.87
C GLU A 644 -1.80 -7.74 27.92
N ASN A 645 -1.68 -8.14 29.19
CA ASN A 645 -1.53 -7.24 30.33
C ASN A 645 -0.09 -7.31 30.89
N MET A 646 0.48 -6.17 31.25
CA MET A 646 1.80 -6.04 31.87
C MET A 646 1.73 -5.11 33.08
N CYS A 647 2.32 -5.54 34.20
CA CYS A 647 2.42 -4.72 35.42
C CYS A 647 3.89 -4.36 35.70
N VAL A 648 4.15 -3.11 36.08
CA VAL A 648 5.45 -2.64 36.57
C VAL A 648 5.37 -2.48 38.09
N ASN A 649 6.41 -2.94 38.81
CA ASN A 649 6.50 -2.89 40.28
C ASN A 649 5.34 -3.54 41.02
N GLU A 650 4.91 -4.71 40.55
CA GLU A 650 3.84 -5.49 41.15
C GLU A 650 4.06 -5.75 42.65
N ARG A 651 3.05 -5.45 43.47
CA ARG A 651 2.99 -5.79 44.90
C ARG A 651 2.38 -7.17 45.10
N GLU A 652 2.78 -7.86 46.18
CA GLU A 652 2.17 -9.15 46.55
C GLU A 652 0.65 -8.97 46.74
N GLY A 653 -0.16 -9.72 45.98
CA GLY A 653 -1.62 -9.61 45.97
C GLY A 653 -2.24 -8.87 44.77
N SER A 654 -1.43 -8.33 43.85
CA SER A 654 -1.91 -7.67 42.63
C SER A 654 -2.49 -8.70 41.64
N GLY A 655 -3.82 -8.90 41.68
CA GLY A 655 -4.54 -9.89 40.87
C GLY A 655 -4.36 -9.74 39.35
N THR A 656 -4.90 -10.69 38.59
CA THR A 656 -4.95 -10.64 37.13
C THR A 656 -6.06 -9.68 36.66
N VAL A 657 -5.76 -8.92 35.59
CA VAL A 657 -6.74 -8.03 34.92
C VAL A 657 -7.74 -8.89 34.17
N ARG A 658 -9.04 -8.64 34.33
CA ARG A 658 -10.12 -9.37 33.67
C ARG A 658 -10.75 -8.59 32.51
N LEU A 659 -11.16 -9.31 31.47
CA LEU A 659 -11.94 -8.80 30.34
C LEU A 659 -13.15 -9.71 30.13
N GLN A 660 -14.37 -9.17 30.29
CA GLN A 660 -15.63 -9.95 30.27
C GLN A 660 -15.67 -11.09 31.31
N GLY A 661 -15.01 -10.90 32.46
CA GLY A 661 -14.94 -11.89 33.54
C GLY A 661 -13.85 -12.97 33.38
N GLU A 662 -13.18 -13.05 32.23
CA GLU A 662 -12.05 -13.96 31.98
C GLU A 662 -10.70 -13.25 32.21
N GLU A 663 -9.68 -13.98 32.63
CA GLU A 663 -8.35 -13.42 32.90
C GLU A 663 -7.59 -13.09 31.60
N VAL A 664 -7.12 -11.85 31.47
CA VAL A 664 -6.24 -11.42 30.39
C VAL A 664 -4.83 -11.95 30.65
N LYS A 665 -4.21 -12.51 29.61
CA LYS A 665 -2.86 -13.07 29.69
C LYS A 665 -1.86 -12.03 30.20
N LYS A 666 -1.27 -12.31 31.37
CA LYS A 666 -0.23 -11.49 31.98
C LYS A 666 1.14 -11.83 31.40
N VAL A 667 1.91 -10.82 31.01
CA VAL A 667 3.23 -10.97 30.37
C VAL A 667 4.29 -10.10 31.05
N GLN A 668 5.50 -10.64 31.15
CA GLN A 668 6.68 -9.92 31.66
C GLN A 668 7.47 -9.22 30.55
N GLU A 669 7.23 -9.61 29.29
CA GLU A 669 7.76 -8.95 28.10
C GLU A 669 6.69 -8.83 27.02
N PHE A 670 6.67 -7.70 26.32
CA PHE A 670 5.73 -7.45 25.22
C PHE A 670 6.47 -6.83 24.03
N LYS A 671 6.02 -7.12 22.80
CA LYS A 671 6.57 -6.52 21.58
C LYS A 671 5.62 -5.46 21.04
N TYR A 672 5.90 -4.20 21.36
CA TYR A 672 5.14 -3.04 20.90
C TYR A 672 5.82 -2.33 19.73
N LEU A 673 5.10 -2.12 18.61
CA LEU A 673 5.60 -1.43 17.40
C LEU A 673 6.97 -1.91 16.90
N GLY A 674 7.24 -3.20 17.10
CA GLY A 674 8.50 -3.83 16.71
C GLY A 674 9.61 -3.78 17.75
N SER A 675 9.45 -3.05 18.86
CA SER A 675 10.39 -3.02 20.00
C SER A 675 9.88 -3.79 21.20
N THR A 676 10.77 -4.48 21.89
CA THR A 676 10.46 -5.29 23.06
C THR A 676 10.64 -4.48 24.32
N VAL A 677 9.62 -4.50 25.15
CA VAL A 677 9.58 -3.83 26.44
C VAL A 677 9.41 -4.89 27.53
N GLN A 678 10.11 -4.72 28.65
CA GLN A 678 10.07 -5.63 29.78
C GLN A 678 9.51 -4.89 31.00
N SER A 679 8.70 -5.56 31.82
CA SER A 679 8.13 -5.03 33.07
C SER A 679 9.21 -4.50 34.02
N ASN A 680 10.34 -5.22 34.10
CA ASN A 680 11.48 -4.85 34.92
C ASN A 680 12.32 -3.70 34.35
N GLY A 681 12.00 -3.17 33.16
CA GLY A 681 12.72 -2.10 32.48
C GLY A 681 14.11 -2.50 31.94
N GLU A 682 14.43 -3.79 31.86
CA GLU A 682 15.67 -4.25 31.24
C GLU A 682 15.58 -4.25 29.71
N CYS A 683 16.74 -4.14 29.06
CA CYS A 683 16.86 -4.09 27.60
C CYS A 683 17.61 -5.29 27.00
N GLY A 684 17.97 -6.29 27.81
CA GLY A 684 18.72 -7.45 27.33
C GLY A 684 17.97 -8.27 26.28
N LYS A 685 16.66 -8.51 26.49
CA LYS A 685 15.83 -9.23 25.52
C LYS A 685 15.63 -8.44 24.23
N GLU A 686 15.53 -7.11 24.32
CA GLU A 686 15.45 -6.25 23.14
C GLU A 686 16.72 -6.36 22.30
N VAL A 687 17.90 -6.28 22.92
CA VAL A 687 19.19 -6.42 22.23
C VAL A 687 19.32 -7.76 21.51
N LYS A 688 18.95 -8.87 22.17
CA LYS A 688 18.93 -10.21 21.54
C LYS A 688 18.00 -10.26 20.32
N LYS A 689 16.80 -9.69 20.44
CA LYS A 689 15.84 -9.63 19.32
C LYS A 689 16.35 -8.73 18.17
N ARG A 690 17.09 -7.66 18.46
CA ARG A 690 17.77 -6.82 17.45
C ARG A 690 18.90 -7.56 16.74
N VAL A 691 19.72 -8.31 17.48
CA VAL A 691 20.74 -9.19 16.90
C VAL A 691 20.09 -10.21 15.97
N GLN A 692 18.99 -10.85 16.38
CA GLN A 692 18.26 -11.78 15.53
C GLN A 692 17.68 -11.10 14.28
N ALA A 693 17.12 -9.90 14.42
CA ALA A 693 16.62 -9.12 13.29
C ALA A 693 17.74 -8.76 12.30
N GLY A 694 18.92 -8.40 12.81
CA GLY A 694 20.14 -8.20 12.03
C GLY A 694 20.52 -9.45 11.24
N TRP A 695 20.60 -10.61 11.90
CA TRP A 695 20.88 -11.89 11.23
C TRP A 695 19.84 -12.26 10.18
N ASN A 696 18.55 -12.06 10.45
CA ASN A 696 17.50 -12.28 9.47
C ASN A 696 17.64 -11.35 8.26
N GLY A 697 18.02 -10.10 8.46
CA GLY A 697 18.35 -9.17 7.39
C GLY A 697 19.57 -9.64 6.59
N TRP A 698 20.63 -10.06 7.28
CA TRP A 698 21.88 -10.56 6.68
C TRP A 698 21.64 -11.81 5.83
N ARG A 699 20.87 -12.80 6.32
CA ARG A 699 20.53 -14.03 5.58
C ARG A 699 19.78 -13.76 4.28
N LYS A 700 18.96 -12.72 4.21
CA LYS A 700 18.23 -12.36 2.98
C LYS A 700 19.14 -11.83 1.88
N VAL A 701 20.30 -11.28 2.25
CA VAL A 701 21.29 -10.70 1.32
C VAL A 701 22.59 -11.50 1.30
N SER A 702 22.62 -12.70 1.89
CA SER A 702 23.82 -13.54 1.98
C SER A 702 24.36 -13.92 0.61
N GLY A 703 23.49 -14.10 -0.40
CA GLY A 703 23.92 -14.34 -1.78
C GLY A 703 24.82 -13.24 -2.34
N VAL A 704 24.65 -11.99 -1.91
CA VAL A 704 25.49 -10.84 -2.29
C VAL A 704 26.66 -10.67 -1.30
N LEU A 705 26.42 -10.86 0.00
CA LEU A 705 27.43 -10.65 1.02
C LEU A 705 28.51 -11.73 1.03
N CYS A 706 28.18 -12.96 0.65
CA CYS A 706 29.12 -14.09 0.62
C CYS A 706 29.77 -14.29 -0.76
N ASP A 707 29.31 -13.60 -1.81
CA ASP A 707 29.92 -13.72 -3.14
C ASP A 707 31.34 -13.13 -3.14
N ARG A 708 32.32 -13.94 -3.58
CA ARG A 708 33.73 -13.53 -3.66
C ARG A 708 33.98 -12.49 -4.77
N LYS A 709 33.13 -12.43 -5.79
CA LYS A 709 33.23 -11.46 -6.90
C LYS A 709 32.87 -10.04 -6.47
N ILE A 710 32.22 -9.87 -5.33
CA ILE A 710 31.73 -8.58 -4.84
C ILE A 710 32.76 -7.95 -3.89
N SER A 711 33.19 -6.73 -4.21
CA SER A 711 34.16 -6.01 -3.39
C SER A 711 33.69 -5.77 -1.95
N ALA A 712 34.62 -5.78 -1.00
CA ALA A 712 34.37 -5.51 0.41
C ALA A 712 33.62 -4.19 0.66
N ARG A 713 33.91 -3.16 -0.15
CA ARG A 713 33.23 -1.85 -0.09
C ARG A 713 31.73 -1.95 -0.39
N ILE A 714 31.36 -2.73 -1.41
CA ILE A 714 29.95 -2.95 -1.77
C ILE A 714 29.27 -3.79 -0.68
N LYS A 715 29.92 -4.84 -0.18
CA LYS A 715 29.42 -5.66 0.93
C LYS A 715 29.13 -4.81 2.17
N GLY A 716 30.06 -3.91 2.53
CA GLY A 716 29.86 -2.95 3.60
C GLY A 716 28.70 -1.97 3.32
N LYS A 717 28.50 -1.52 2.08
CA LYS A 717 27.35 -0.69 1.69
C LYS A 717 26.03 -1.45 1.87
N VAL A 718 25.97 -2.71 1.48
CA VAL A 718 24.79 -3.58 1.67
C VAL A 718 24.51 -3.77 3.17
N TYR A 719 25.54 -4.05 3.98
CA TYR A 719 25.41 -4.15 5.43
C TYR A 719 24.84 -2.85 6.06
N ARG A 720 25.39 -1.68 5.71
CA ARG A 720 24.94 -0.38 6.23
C ARG A 720 23.49 -0.04 5.84
N THR A 721 22.99 -0.57 4.73
CA THR A 721 21.67 -0.25 4.17
C THR A 721 20.58 -1.22 4.58
N VAL A 722 20.90 -2.50 4.77
CA VAL A 722 19.92 -3.55 5.07
C VAL A 722 20.03 -4.06 6.51
N VAL A 723 21.24 -4.40 6.95
CA VAL A 723 21.47 -5.14 8.20
C VAL A 723 21.52 -4.20 9.40
N ARG A 724 22.36 -3.17 9.33
CA ARG A 724 22.55 -2.20 10.42
C ARG A 724 21.25 -1.50 10.84
N PRO A 725 20.39 -0.99 9.93
CA PRO A 725 19.13 -0.36 10.33
C PRO A 725 18.21 -1.32 11.10
N ALA A 726 18.19 -2.61 10.76
CA ALA A 726 17.41 -3.61 11.48
C ALA A 726 17.92 -3.85 12.91
N MET A 727 19.24 -3.76 13.12
CA MET A 727 19.86 -3.84 14.45
C MET A 727 19.64 -2.56 15.27
N LEU A 728 19.62 -1.39 14.63
CA LEU A 728 19.52 -0.10 15.33
C LEU A 728 18.09 0.29 15.71
N TYR A 729 17.06 -0.18 14.99
CA TYR A 729 15.67 0.24 15.20
C TYR A 729 15.25 0.14 16.67
N GLY A 730 14.79 1.25 17.26
CA GLY A 730 14.29 1.32 18.63
C GLY A 730 15.38 1.42 19.71
N LEU A 731 16.67 1.21 19.38
CA LEU A 731 17.77 1.37 20.33
C LEU A 731 18.03 2.84 20.68
N GLU A 732 17.58 3.79 19.85
CA GLU A 732 17.63 5.22 20.14
C GLU A 732 16.81 5.66 21.37
N THR A 733 15.90 4.79 21.84
CA THR A 733 15.07 4.99 23.04
C THR A 733 15.57 4.25 24.27
N VAL A 734 16.72 3.58 24.18
CA VAL A 734 17.19 2.62 25.19
C VAL A 734 18.58 3.00 25.69
N SER A 735 18.77 2.89 26.99
CA SER A 735 20.09 2.92 27.61
C SER A 735 20.75 1.56 27.66
N LEU A 736 21.71 1.31 26.76
CA LEU A 736 22.52 0.11 26.74
C LEU A 736 23.56 0.10 27.88
N ARG A 737 23.78 -1.07 28.49
CA ARG A 737 24.92 -1.36 29.37
C ARG A 737 26.14 -1.79 28.53
N THR A 738 27.34 -1.72 29.10
CA THR A 738 28.59 -2.15 28.45
C THR A 738 28.49 -3.55 27.85
N ARG A 739 28.02 -4.54 28.64
CA ARG A 739 27.81 -5.93 28.18
C ARG A 739 26.91 -6.03 26.95
N GLN A 740 25.82 -5.27 26.91
CA GLN A 740 24.85 -5.29 25.82
C GLN A 740 25.40 -4.60 24.57
N GLY A 741 26.18 -3.53 24.75
CA GLY A 741 26.95 -2.91 23.67
C GLY A 741 27.93 -3.90 23.04
N SER A 742 28.71 -4.62 23.87
CA SER A 742 29.63 -5.66 23.40
C SER A 742 28.91 -6.78 22.66
N GLU A 743 27.73 -7.21 23.11
CA GLU A 743 26.93 -8.24 22.42
C GLU A 743 26.54 -7.83 20.99
N LEU A 744 26.12 -6.57 20.80
CA LEU A 744 25.81 -6.00 19.49
C LEU A 744 27.07 -5.92 18.60
N GLU A 745 28.21 -5.51 19.15
CA GLU A 745 29.46 -5.41 18.41
C GLU A 745 30.02 -6.77 18.00
N VAL A 746 29.92 -7.78 18.87
CA VAL A 746 30.29 -9.16 18.55
C VAL A 746 29.43 -9.70 17.41
N ALA A 747 28.12 -9.41 17.42
CA ALA A 747 27.23 -9.80 16.34
C ALA A 747 27.58 -9.10 15.01
N GLU A 748 27.82 -7.78 15.03
CA GLU A 748 28.28 -7.03 13.84
C GLU A 748 29.57 -7.61 13.27
N LEU A 749 30.58 -7.82 14.13
CA LEU A 749 31.87 -8.34 13.70
C LEU A 749 31.77 -9.75 13.11
N LYS A 750 30.94 -10.61 13.68
CA LYS A 750 30.64 -11.93 13.08
C LYS A 750 30.08 -11.75 11.67
N MET A 751 29.02 -10.96 11.49
CA MET A 751 28.42 -10.74 10.17
C MET A 751 29.41 -10.18 9.13
N LEU A 752 30.27 -9.23 9.53
CA LEU A 752 31.28 -8.66 8.64
C LEU A 752 32.37 -9.67 8.27
N ARG A 753 32.88 -10.43 9.26
CA ARG A 753 33.86 -11.50 9.05
C ARG A 753 33.36 -12.54 8.05
N PHE A 754 32.13 -13.03 8.25
CA PHE A 754 31.49 -13.96 7.32
C PHE A 754 31.36 -13.37 5.91
N SER A 755 31.02 -12.08 5.79
CA SER A 755 30.89 -11.42 4.48
C SER A 755 32.24 -11.28 3.75
N LEU A 756 33.33 -11.08 4.50
CA LEU A 756 34.67 -10.97 3.93
C LEU A 756 35.38 -12.31 3.76
N GLY A 757 34.78 -13.42 4.22
CA GLY A 757 35.41 -14.74 4.20
C GLY A 757 36.56 -14.88 5.20
N VAL A 758 36.60 -14.02 6.23
CA VAL A 758 37.66 -13.98 7.25
C VAL A 758 37.19 -14.75 8.47
N THR A 759 38.00 -15.69 8.95
CA THR A 759 37.74 -16.46 10.15
C THR A 759 38.35 -15.81 11.40
N ARG A 760 38.13 -16.39 12.58
CA ARG A 760 38.86 -15.97 13.79
C ARG A 760 40.30 -16.50 13.81
N LEU A 761 40.60 -17.53 13.02
CA LEU A 761 41.92 -18.15 12.94
C LEU A 761 42.91 -17.24 12.18
N ASP A 762 42.40 -16.41 11.28
CA ASP A 762 43.20 -15.47 10.47
C ASP A 762 43.82 -14.32 11.30
N ARG A 763 43.48 -14.21 12.61
CA ARG A 763 43.99 -13.20 13.57
C ARG A 763 43.93 -11.72 13.11
N ILE A 764 43.11 -11.41 12.12
CA ILE A 764 42.93 -10.03 11.62
C ILE A 764 42.29 -9.14 12.69
N ARG A 765 42.88 -7.96 12.94
CA ARG A 765 42.35 -6.93 13.86
C ARG A 765 40.94 -6.48 13.45
N ASN A 766 40.08 -6.20 14.43
CA ASN A 766 38.68 -5.85 14.19
C ASN A 766 38.51 -4.51 13.47
N GLU A 767 39.42 -3.57 13.74
CA GLU A 767 39.53 -2.26 13.12
C GLU A 767 39.77 -2.38 11.62
N TYR A 768 40.64 -3.30 11.22
CA TYR A 768 40.95 -3.58 9.81
C TYR A 768 39.72 -4.13 9.07
N ILE A 769 39.00 -5.09 9.66
CA ILE A 769 37.76 -5.64 9.07
C ILE A 769 36.71 -4.56 8.82
N ARG A 770 36.54 -3.69 9.82
CA ARG A 770 35.63 -2.53 9.72
C ARG A 770 36.11 -1.52 8.68
N GLY A 771 37.40 -1.25 8.61
CA GLY A 771 38.05 -0.40 7.61
C GLY A 771 37.81 -0.88 6.19
N THR A 772 38.11 -2.15 5.94
CA THR A 772 37.94 -2.83 4.64
C THR A 772 36.49 -2.82 4.17
N ALA A 773 35.52 -2.94 5.08
CA ALA A 773 34.09 -2.80 4.77
C ALA A 773 33.60 -1.32 4.77
N HIS A 774 34.42 -0.35 5.15
CA HIS A 774 34.05 1.05 5.40
C HIS A 774 32.87 1.21 6.39
N VAL A 775 32.90 0.44 7.46
CA VAL A 775 31.84 0.31 8.45
C VAL A 775 32.35 0.84 9.79
N GLY A 776 31.83 1.98 10.27
CA GLY A 776 32.14 2.47 11.63
C GLY A 776 31.53 1.61 12.73
N ARG A 777 32.03 1.69 13.96
CA ARG A 777 31.58 0.85 15.09
C ARG A 777 30.09 1.03 15.37
N LEU A 778 29.41 -0.07 15.70
CA LEU A 778 27.97 -0.05 15.99
C LEU A 778 27.62 0.77 17.22
N GLY A 779 28.44 0.73 18.28
CA GLY A 779 28.24 1.53 19.50
C GLY A 779 28.14 3.03 19.22
N ASP A 780 29.05 3.55 18.39
CA ASP A 780 29.03 4.96 17.96
C ASP A 780 27.75 5.29 17.18
N LYS A 781 27.25 4.35 16.38
CA LYS A 781 26.00 4.53 15.63
C LYS A 781 24.76 4.50 16.51
N VAL A 782 24.75 3.71 17.59
CA VAL A 782 23.69 3.77 18.60
C VAL A 782 23.71 5.12 19.31
N ARG A 783 24.88 5.59 19.74
CA ARG A 783 25.07 6.92 20.35
C ARG A 783 24.56 8.04 19.43
N GLU A 784 25.02 8.05 18.19
CA GLU A 784 24.58 9.03 17.19
C GLU A 784 23.06 9.03 17.00
N ALA A 785 22.44 7.84 16.98
CA ALA A 785 20.98 7.72 16.85
C ALA A 785 20.25 8.28 18.07
N ARG A 786 20.76 8.01 19.28
CA ARG A 786 20.20 8.49 20.55
C ARG A 786 20.31 10.00 20.71
N LEU A 787 21.48 10.58 20.44
CA LEU A 787 21.67 12.04 20.47
C LEU A 787 20.84 12.74 19.40
N ARG A 788 20.73 12.15 18.20
CA ARG A 788 19.83 12.67 17.15
C ARG A 788 18.37 12.67 17.62
N TRP A 789 17.94 11.60 18.28
CA TRP A 789 16.61 11.49 18.84
C TRP A 789 16.39 12.50 19.97
N PHE A 790 17.30 12.59 20.93
CA PHE A 790 17.22 13.55 22.03
C PHE A 790 17.14 14.99 21.53
N GLY A 791 18.00 15.38 20.59
CA GLY A 791 17.91 16.70 19.98
C GLY A 791 16.61 16.93 19.22
N HIS A 792 16.04 15.88 18.61
CA HIS A 792 14.70 15.96 18.02
C HIS A 792 13.64 16.27 19.07
N VAL A 793 13.67 15.59 20.22
CA VAL A 793 12.71 15.79 21.32
C VAL A 793 12.87 17.19 21.94
N GLN A 794 14.10 17.66 22.17
CA GLN A 794 14.35 18.97 22.78
C GLN A 794 13.84 20.14 21.94
N ARG A 795 13.94 20.05 20.61
CA ARG A 795 13.45 21.09 19.68
C ARG A 795 11.93 21.10 19.50
N ARG A 796 11.17 20.26 20.21
CA ARG A 796 9.71 20.25 20.15
C ARG A 796 9.14 21.14 21.25
N GLU A 797 7.91 21.61 21.02
CA GLU A 797 7.10 22.34 22.00
C GLU A 797 6.94 21.55 23.31
N SER A 798 6.69 22.25 24.41
CA SER A 798 6.55 21.66 25.75
C SER A 798 5.41 20.65 25.84
N GLU A 799 4.32 20.87 25.10
CA GLU A 799 3.15 19.97 25.06
C GLU A 799 3.41 18.67 24.29
N TYR A 800 4.49 18.60 23.51
CA TYR A 800 4.88 17.39 22.81
C TYR A 800 5.11 16.23 23.78
N ILE A 801 4.57 15.04 23.47
CA ILE A 801 4.63 13.91 24.39
C ILE A 801 6.05 13.57 24.85
N GLY A 802 7.05 13.65 23.97
CA GLY A 802 8.43 13.37 24.34
C GLY A 802 8.97 14.36 25.38
N ARG A 803 8.59 15.64 25.29
CA ARG A 803 8.95 16.68 26.26
C ARG A 803 8.15 16.54 27.55
N ARG A 804 6.83 16.37 27.46
CA ARG A 804 5.97 16.08 28.63
C ARG A 804 6.49 14.88 29.41
N MET A 805 6.79 13.77 28.73
CA MET A 805 7.32 12.56 29.36
C MET A 805 8.68 12.79 30.00
N LEU A 806 9.59 13.55 29.38
CA LEU A 806 10.88 13.88 30.00
C LEU A 806 10.72 14.77 31.24
N ASN A 807 9.82 15.75 31.20
CA ASN A 807 9.63 16.74 32.27
C ASN A 807 8.68 16.27 33.39
N MET A 808 7.90 15.21 33.19
CA MET A 808 6.92 14.70 34.17
C MET A 808 7.56 14.29 35.50
N GLU A 809 7.24 14.93 36.61
CA GLU A 809 7.71 14.48 37.92
C GLU A 809 6.69 13.55 38.58
N LEU A 810 7.17 12.47 39.20
CA LEU A 810 6.33 11.54 39.95
C LEU A 810 6.79 11.51 41.42
N PRO A 811 5.86 11.51 42.39
CA PRO A 811 6.20 11.40 43.79
C PRO A 811 6.76 10.00 44.07
N GLY A 812 7.88 9.94 44.81
CA GLY A 812 8.57 8.70 45.18
C GLY A 812 10.09 8.84 45.13
N ARG A 813 10.81 7.93 45.80
CA ARG A 813 12.28 7.92 45.80
C ARG A 813 12.80 6.69 45.08
N ARG A 814 13.85 6.89 44.28
CA ARG A 814 14.57 5.82 43.60
C ARG A 814 15.17 4.87 44.64
N GLN A 815 15.03 3.57 44.42
CA GLN A 815 15.62 2.55 45.29
C GLN A 815 17.13 2.79 45.45
N ARG A 816 17.59 2.81 46.71
CA ARG A 816 19.01 2.97 47.06
C ARG A 816 19.81 1.71 46.67
N GLY A 817 21.08 1.86 46.30
CA GLY A 817 21.98 0.76 45.93
C GLY A 817 22.47 0.83 44.48
N ARG A 818 22.23 -0.23 43.68
CA ARG A 818 22.59 -0.32 42.25
C ARG A 818 21.37 -0.06 41.35
N PRO A 819 20.91 1.19 41.20
CA PRO A 819 19.72 1.48 40.44
C PRO A 819 19.92 1.20 38.95
N LYS A 820 18.81 0.88 38.27
CA LYS A 820 18.81 0.63 36.82
C LYS A 820 19.04 1.93 36.06
N ARG A 821 19.89 1.88 35.04
CA ARG A 821 20.28 3.04 34.21
C ARG A 821 19.06 3.71 33.55
N ARG A 822 18.97 5.04 33.66
CA ARG A 822 17.92 5.86 33.01
C ARG A 822 18.23 6.13 31.56
N TYR A 823 17.24 6.59 30.81
CA TYR A 823 17.46 7.18 29.49
C TYR A 823 18.40 8.38 29.57
N MET A 824 18.12 9.31 30.50
CA MET A 824 18.93 10.52 30.69
C MET A 824 20.36 10.23 31.17
N ASP A 825 20.58 9.19 31.99
CA ASP A 825 21.93 8.76 32.38
C ASP A 825 22.78 8.42 31.14
N GLY A 826 22.18 7.69 30.18
CA GLY A 826 22.86 7.34 28.93
C GLY A 826 23.08 8.53 27.99
N ILE A 827 22.14 9.48 27.96
CA ILE A 827 22.28 10.72 27.17
C ILE A 827 23.38 11.61 27.76
N ASN A 828 23.45 11.78 29.07
CA ASN A 828 24.45 12.61 29.73
C ASN A 828 25.87 12.08 29.49
N GLU A 829 26.06 10.76 29.56
CA GLU A 829 27.33 10.14 29.20
C GLU A 829 27.66 10.32 27.71
N ASP A 830 26.68 10.08 26.83
CA ASP A 830 26.85 10.25 25.39
C ASP A 830 27.23 11.71 25.07
N MET A 831 26.57 12.70 25.69
CA MET A 831 26.89 14.14 25.55
C MET A 831 28.28 14.48 26.09
N LYS A 832 28.67 13.94 27.25
CA LYS A 832 30.01 14.12 27.82
C LYS A 832 31.11 13.63 26.88
N LEU A 833 30.89 12.50 26.20
CA LEU A 833 31.85 11.90 25.27
C LEU A 833 32.05 12.72 23.97
N VAL A 834 31.02 13.45 23.52
CA VAL A 834 31.14 14.36 22.36
C VAL A 834 31.31 15.83 22.74
N GLY A 835 31.45 16.13 24.04
CA GLY A 835 31.54 17.49 24.54
C GLY A 835 30.32 18.35 24.19
N ALA A 836 29.12 17.76 24.17
CA ALA A 836 27.85 18.46 23.89
C ALA A 836 27.16 18.89 25.19
N ARG A 837 26.45 20.03 25.17
CA ARG A 837 25.55 20.49 26.24
C ARG A 837 24.10 20.44 25.77
N VAL A 838 23.15 20.50 26.69
CA VAL A 838 21.72 20.37 26.36
C VAL A 838 21.24 21.54 25.49
N GLU A 839 21.75 22.74 25.74
CA GLU A 839 21.42 23.97 25.01
C GLU A 839 21.85 23.88 23.55
N ASP A 840 22.91 23.10 23.26
CA ASP A 840 23.39 22.88 21.90
C ASP A 840 22.37 22.12 21.04
N ALA A 841 21.37 21.45 21.63
CA ALA A 841 20.35 20.75 20.89
C ALA A 841 19.36 21.67 20.17
N GLU A 842 19.25 22.94 20.58
CA GLU A 842 18.38 23.93 19.94
C GLU A 842 18.90 24.30 18.54
N ASP A 843 20.22 24.44 18.40
CA ASP A 843 20.88 24.66 17.11
C ASP A 843 21.11 23.32 16.40
N ARG A 844 20.38 23.13 15.29
CA ARG A 844 20.45 21.90 14.51
C ARG A 844 21.82 21.66 13.90
N ASP A 845 22.50 22.70 13.45
CA ASP A 845 23.76 22.58 12.73
C ASP A 845 24.89 22.33 13.73
N ARG A 846 24.93 23.07 14.85
CA ARG A 846 25.85 22.83 15.97
C ARG A 846 25.68 21.43 16.57
N TRP A 847 24.44 20.98 16.79
CA TRP A 847 24.14 19.61 17.25
C TRP A 847 24.59 18.54 16.25
N SER A 848 24.59 18.87 14.96
CA SER A 848 25.00 17.94 13.90
C SER A 848 26.51 17.86 13.69
N LEU A 849 27.25 18.92 14.06
CA LEU A 849 28.70 19.05 13.90
C LEU A 849 29.50 18.37 15.01
N ARG A 850 28.94 18.19 16.22
CA ARG A 850 29.58 17.48 17.35
C ARG A 850 29.57 15.96 17.22
N ARG A 851 29.67 15.45 15.99
CA ARG A 851 29.89 14.02 15.76
C ARG A 851 31.35 13.71 16.09
N PRO A 852 31.67 12.51 16.61
CA PRO A 852 33.05 12.06 16.61
C PRO A 852 33.56 12.15 15.17
N VAL A 853 34.59 12.98 14.97
CA VAL A 853 35.27 13.10 13.69
C VAL A 853 35.70 11.69 13.32
N ARG A 854 35.31 11.21 12.13
CA ARG A 854 35.95 10.02 11.57
C ARG A 854 37.42 10.38 11.52
N VAL A 855 38.28 9.68 12.26
CA VAL A 855 39.70 9.64 11.92
C VAL A 855 39.73 9.36 10.41
N PRO A 856 40.22 10.28 9.58
CA PRO A 856 40.32 9.99 8.16
C PRO A 856 41.28 8.82 8.08
N MET A 857 40.80 7.64 7.66
CA MET A 857 41.73 6.66 7.12
C MET A 857 42.47 7.38 5.99
N LEU A 858 43.80 7.35 6.01
CA LEU A 858 44.66 7.79 4.91
C LEU A 858 44.05 7.22 3.62
N THR A 859 43.37 8.07 2.87
CA THR A 859 42.69 7.62 1.66
C THR A 859 43.77 7.35 0.61
N PRO A 860 43.52 6.51 -0.40
CA PRO A 860 44.43 6.37 -1.53
C PRO A 860 44.72 7.71 -2.26
N VAL A 861 43.94 8.75 -1.97
CA VAL A 861 44.17 10.13 -2.43
C VAL A 861 45.20 10.81 -1.55
N HIS A 862 45.09 10.72 -0.22
CA HIS A 862 46.10 11.26 0.72
C HIS A 862 47.46 10.56 0.55
N LEU A 863 47.48 9.23 0.42
CA LEU A 863 48.72 8.48 0.14
C LEU A 863 49.34 8.90 -1.20
N ARG A 864 48.52 9.11 -2.25
CA ARG A 864 49.01 9.61 -3.55
C ARG A 864 49.44 11.06 -3.51
N GLN A 865 48.82 11.87 -2.65
CA GLN A 865 49.15 13.27 -2.47
C GLN A 865 50.49 13.38 -1.72
N TRP A 866 50.64 12.70 -0.59
CA TRP A 866 51.90 12.60 0.13
C TRP A 866 53.01 12.05 -0.76
N ALA A 867 52.77 10.96 -1.49
CA ALA A 867 53.74 10.39 -2.43
C ALA A 867 54.06 11.30 -3.64
N ARG A 868 53.19 12.26 -3.99
CA ARG A 868 53.47 13.28 -5.02
C ARG A 868 54.29 14.42 -4.43
N GLU A 869 53.93 14.88 -3.23
CA GLU A 869 54.62 15.95 -2.49
C GLU A 869 56.05 15.52 -2.11
N HIS A 870 56.24 14.25 -1.78
CA HIS A 870 57.52 13.67 -1.35
C HIS A 870 58.16 12.80 -2.45
N LYS A 871 57.72 12.95 -3.71
CA LYS A 871 58.22 12.16 -4.86
C LYS A 871 59.72 12.34 -5.10
N ASN A 872 60.22 13.53 -4.79
CA ASN A 872 61.61 13.93 -4.99
C ASN A 872 62.38 14.00 -3.64
N TRP A 873 61.91 13.29 -2.61
CA TRP A 873 62.54 13.31 -1.29
C TRP A 873 63.97 12.76 -1.38
N THR A 874 64.95 13.61 -1.06
CA THR A 874 66.38 13.27 -1.24
C THR A 874 66.99 12.67 0.02
N THR A 875 68.11 11.97 -0.12
CA THR A 875 68.89 11.45 1.00
C THR A 875 69.30 12.55 1.98
N GLU A 876 69.60 13.76 1.47
CA GLU A 876 69.92 14.93 2.29
C GLU A 876 68.74 15.40 3.16
N GLN A 877 67.50 15.17 2.74
CA GLN A 877 66.31 15.45 3.55
C GLN A 877 66.08 14.36 4.60
N SER A 878 66.33 13.09 4.27
CA SER A 878 66.28 11.99 5.24
C SER A 878 67.34 12.10 6.34
N LYS A 879 68.50 12.69 6.02
CA LYS A 879 69.54 13.02 7.02
C LYS A 879 69.06 14.00 8.09
N LYS A 880 68.06 14.82 7.77
CA LYS A 880 67.48 15.82 8.68
C LYS A 880 66.39 15.26 9.62
N VAL A 881 66.06 13.97 9.53
CA VAL A 881 64.96 13.38 10.32
C VAL A 881 65.51 12.53 11.46
N ALA A 882 64.99 12.77 12.66
CA ALA A 882 65.16 11.90 13.81
C ALA A 882 63.93 10.98 13.94
N TRP A 883 64.15 9.68 13.78
CA TRP A 883 63.12 8.64 13.80
C TRP A 883 63.02 8.07 15.21
N SER A 884 61.83 8.15 15.81
CA SER A 884 61.60 7.64 17.16
C SER A 884 60.40 6.70 17.21
N ASP A 885 60.42 5.74 18.14
CA ASP A 885 59.31 4.80 18.39
C ASP A 885 59.48 4.07 19.73
N GLU A 886 58.40 3.45 20.18
CA GLU A 886 58.36 2.56 21.33
C GLU A 886 58.05 1.11 20.95
N SER A 887 58.76 0.16 21.55
CA SER A 887 58.47 -1.27 21.40
C SER A 887 58.40 -1.99 22.74
N HIS A 888 57.60 -3.05 22.78
CA HIS A 888 57.35 -3.87 23.96
C HIS A 888 57.90 -5.28 23.75
N PHE A 889 58.89 -5.65 24.54
CA PHE A 889 59.57 -6.95 24.48
C PHE A 889 59.15 -7.85 25.64
N LEU A 890 59.02 -9.15 25.38
CA LEU A 890 58.70 -10.15 26.40
C LEU A 890 60.00 -10.90 26.77
N LEU A 891 60.37 -10.93 28.05
CA LEU A 891 61.61 -11.60 28.53
C LEU A 891 61.60 -13.12 28.35
N HIS A 892 60.43 -13.68 28.07
CA HIS A 892 60.30 -15.07 27.67
C HIS A 892 59.47 -15.10 26.39
N HIS A 893 60.10 -15.53 25.30
CA HIS A 893 59.39 -15.96 24.10
C HIS A 893 58.43 -17.09 24.49
N VAL A 894 57.16 -16.76 24.72
CA VAL A 894 56.09 -17.77 24.69
C VAL A 894 55.77 -17.98 23.23
N ASP A 895 56.69 -18.64 22.54
CA ASP A 895 56.53 -18.93 21.14
C ASP A 895 55.25 -19.75 20.98
N GLY A 896 54.35 -19.19 20.18
CA GLY A 896 52.96 -19.60 20.17
C GLY A 896 52.77 -20.97 19.55
N ARG A 897 52.74 -22.01 20.41
CA ARG A 897 52.15 -23.35 20.22
C ARG A 897 52.93 -24.33 19.33
N MET A 898 53.67 -25.24 19.96
CA MET A 898 53.79 -26.60 19.45
C MET A 898 52.45 -27.34 19.61
N CYS A 899 51.97 -27.99 18.55
CA CYS A 899 50.80 -28.85 18.62
C CYS A 899 51.25 -30.32 18.72
N VAL A 900 50.91 -30.98 19.83
CA VAL A 900 51.09 -32.42 20.00
C VAL A 900 49.74 -33.09 19.76
N ARG A 901 49.71 -34.12 18.92
CA ARG A 901 48.48 -34.88 18.59
C ARG A 901 48.31 -35.98 19.63
N CYS A 902 47.48 -35.77 20.65
CA CYS A 902 47.23 -36.75 21.70
C CYS A 902 46.00 -37.62 21.34
N LEU A 903 46.12 -38.94 21.45
CA LEU A 903 45.02 -39.89 21.26
C LEU A 903 44.15 -39.98 22.53
N PRO A 904 42.90 -40.50 22.45
CA PRO A 904 42.01 -40.61 23.60
C PRO A 904 42.65 -41.46 24.72
N GLY A 905 42.88 -40.87 25.89
CA GLY A 905 43.50 -41.51 27.06
C GLY A 905 44.89 -40.96 27.43
N GLU A 906 45.65 -40.41 26.49
CA GLU A 906 47.07 -40.06 26.67
C GLU A 906 47.35 -38.60 27.05
N HIS A 907 46.31 -37.87 27.46
CA HIS A 907 46.37 -36.45 27.79
C HIS A 907 47.33 -36.06 28.92
N MET A 908 47.72 -37.02 29.78
CA MET A 908 48.69 -36.83 30.88
C MET A 908 50.07 -37.40 30.56
N ALA A 909 50.31 -37.89 29.34
CA ALA A 909 51.63 -38.38 28.94
C ALA A 909 52.63 -37.21 28.94
N PRO A 910 53.89 -37.40 29.40
CA PRO A 910 54.87 -36.32 29.55
C PRO A 910 55.13 -35.51 28.26
N GLY A 911 55.00 -36.14 27.08
CA GLY A 911 55.12 -35.48 25.78
C GLY A 911 53.91 -34.63 25.36
N CYS A 912 52.78 -34.74 26.06
CA CYS A 912 51.53 -34.02 25.82
C CYS A 912 51.26 -32.91 26.86
N THR A 913 52.12 -32.75 27.88
CA THR A 913 51.98 -31.79 28.97
C THR A 913 53.14 -30.80 29.00
N MET A 914 52.86 -29.52 29.27
CA MET A 914 53.88 -28.47 29.39
C MET A 914 53.65 -27.67 30.68
N GLU A 915 54.70 -27.47 31.48
CA GLU A 915 54.60 -26.66 32.69
C GLU A 915 54.38 -25.18 32.34
N ARG A 916 53.41 -24.56 33.02
CA ARG A 916 53.04 -23.16 32.79
C ARG A 916 53.35 -22.36 34.06
N ARG A 917 54.32 -21.45 34.02
CA ARG A 917 54.59 -20.56 35.16
C ARG A 917 53.41 -19.60 35.38
N GLN A 918 52.93 -19.52 36.62
CA GLN A 918 51.72 -18.76 37.00
C GLN A 918 51.91 -17.24 36.98
N ALA A 919 53.15 -16.75 37.03
CA ALA A 919 53.48 -15.33 37.20
C ALA A 919 54.07 -14.68 35.93
N GLY A 920 53.47 -14.94 34.76
CA GLY A 920 53.67 -14.22 33.48
C GLY A 920 55.07 -13.66 33.25
N GLY A 921 55.91 -14.40 32.53
CA GLY A 921 57.28 -14.01 32.20
C GLY A 921 57.38 -12.52 31.83
N GLY A 922 58.19 -11.77 32.60
CA GLY A 922 58.17 -10.31 32.62
C GLY A 922 58.33 -9.66 31.25
N SER A 923 58.01 -8.37 31.16
CA SER A 923 58.06 -7.61 29.91
C SER A 923 58.78 -6.29 30.11
N VAL A 924 59.47 -5.83 29.08
CA VAL A 924 60.27 -4.60 29.07
C VAL A 924 59.75 -3.71 27.95
N MET A 925 59.38 -2.46 28.24
CA MET A 925 59.06 -1.47 27.22
C MET A 925 60.28 -0.57 27.00
N LEU A 926 60.69 -0.41 25.75
CA LEU A 926 61.80 0.45 25.37
C LEU A 926 61.30 1.55 24.44
N TRP A 927 61.80 2.76 24.65
CA TRP A 927 61.67 3.87 23.72
C TRP A 927 63.06 4.22 23.19
N THR A 928 63.20 4.46 21.89
CA THR A 928 64.49 4.91 21.35
C THR A 928 64.29 5.80 20.13
N MET A 929 65.38 6.43 19.70
CA MET A 929 65.42 7.30 18.55
C MET A 929 66.76 7.14 17.82
N PHE A 930 66.77 7.32 16.51
CA PHE A 930 68.00 7.42 15.76
C PHE A 930 67.89 8.48 14.66
N CYS A 931 69.01 9.09 14.33
CA CYS A 931 69.16 9.89 13.12
C CYS A 931 70.20 9.24 12.22
N TRP A 932 70.46 9.83 11.05
CA TRP A 932 71.34 9.24 10.04
C TRP A 932 72.76 8.93 10.55
N GLU A 933 73.29 9.75 11.46
CA GLU A 933 74.68 9.66 11.91
C GLU A 933 74.84 9.00 13.29
N ILE A 934 73.81 9.07 14.15
CA ILE A 934 73.92 8.71 15.57
C ILE A 934 72.64 7.99 16.04
N LEU A 935 72.81 6.95 16.85
CA LEU A 935 71.75 6.23 17.57
C LEU A 935 71.66 6.77 19.01
N CYS A 936 70.46 7.12 19.46
CA CYS A 936 70.21 7.53 20.84
C CYS A 936 70.15 6.29 21.77
N PRO A 937 70.57 6.38 23.05
CA PRO A 937 70.39 5.29 24.00
C PRO A 937 68.93 4.84 24.11
N ALA A 938 68.72 3.53 24.31
CA ALA A 938 67.39 2.99 24.57
C ALA A 938 66.96 3.35 26.00
N ILE A 939 65.76 3.93 26.13
CA ILE A 939 65.18 4.37 27.40
C ILE A 939 64.18 3.32 27.88
N HIS A 940 64.38 2.84 29.10
CA HIS A 940 63.44 1.92 29.74
C HIS A 940 62.18 2.64 30.22
N VAL A 941 61.01 2.08 29.91
CA VAL A 941 59.72 2.61 30.34
C VAL A 941 59.05 1.58 31.26
N ASP A 942 58.99 1.90 32.55
CA ASP A 942 58.65 0.92 33.61
C ASP A 942 57.25 0.29 33.52
N ILE A 943 56.29 0.91 32.81
CA ILE A 943 54.90 0.41 32.74
C ILE A 943 54.25 0.62 31.38
N THR A 944 53.89 1.86 31.05
CA THR A 944 53.18 2.24 29.83
C THR A 944 53.49 3.70 29.57
N LEU A 945 53.76 4.06 28.32
CA LEU A 945 54.08 5.42 27.93
C LEU A 945 52.88 6.35 28.19
N THR A 946 52.93 7.07 29.31
CA THR A 946 51.92 8.09 29.66
C THR A 946 52.32 9.43 29.08
N ARG A 947 51.37 10.37 28.94
CA ARG A 947 51.67 11.74 28.47
C ARG A 947 52.75 12.46 29.27
N THR A 948 52.85 12.21 30.58
CA THR A 948 53.87 12.82 31.46
C THR A 948 55.22 12.16 31.29
N THR A 949 55.25 10.83 31.17
CA THR A 949 56.47 10.06 30.88
C THR A 949 57.00 10.37 29.48
N TYR A 950 56.11 10.58 28.52
CA TYR A 950 56.52 10.99 27.17
C TYR A 950 57.11 12.40 27.17
N LEU A 951 56.50 13.34 27.88
CA LEU A 951 57.04 14.70 27.99
C LEU A 951 58.42 14.72 28.65
N SER A 952 58.65 13.93 29.71
CA SER A 952 59.99 13.82 30.30
C SER A 952 61.00 13.20 29.33
N ILE A 953 60.60 12.19 28.55
CA ILE A 953 61.48 11.63 27.51
C ILE A 953 61.84 12.70 26.46
N VAL A 954 60.86 13.48 26.01
CA VAL A 954 61.10 14.54 25.03
C VAL A 954 62.01 15.63 25.60
N ALA A 955 61.70 16.14 26.80
CA ALA A 955 62.45 17.23 27.40
C ALA A 955 63.86 16.82 27.88
N ASP A 956 64.00 15.63 28.48
CA ASP A 956 65.25 15.23 29.15
C ASP A 956 66.19 14.46 28.22
N HIS A 957 65.68 13.89 27.12
CA HIS A 957 66.46 13.01 26.24
C HIS A 957 66.40 13.37 24.76
N VAL A 958 65.27 13.82 24.23
CA VAL A 958 65.17 14.20 22.80
C VAL A 958 65.72 15.60 22.55
N HIS A 959 65.35 16.55 23.39
CA HIS A 959 65.76 17.96 23.27
C HIS A 959 67.29 18.13 23.34
N PRO A 960 67.99 17.64 24.39
CA PRO A 960 69.45 17.74 24.44
C PRO A 960 70.17 16.98 23.30
N PHE A 961 69.59 15.86 22.84
CA PHE A 961 70.18 15.06 21.77
C PHE A 961 70.14 15.78 20.42
N MET A 962 69.02 16.41 20.09
CA MET A 962 68.89 17.15 18.84
C MET A 962 69.72 18.44 18.84
N GLU A 963 69.96 19.07 20.00
CA GLU A 963 70.88 20.22 20.13
C GLU A 963 72.35 19.83 19.95
N THR A 964 72.75 18.64 20.38
CA THR A 964 74.17 18.21 20.42
C THR A 964 74.66 17.54 19.13
N VAL A 965 73.76 17.01 18.30
CA VAL A 965 74.10 16.34 17.05
C VAL A 965 74.47 17.37 15.98
N LYS A 966 75.77 17.53 15.72
CA LYS A 966 76.33 18.41 14.65
C LYS A 966 75.94 18.02 13.21
N GLY A 967 75.15 16.95 13.03
CA GLY A 967 74.70 16.42 11.74
C GLY A 967 73.51 17.16 11.10
N PHE A 968 72.94 18.17 11.76
CA PHE A 968 71.87 19.00 11.21
C PHE A 968 72.44 20.36 10.76
N PRO A 969 72.59 20.62 9.44
CA PRO A 969 73.39 21.74 8.93
C PRO A 969 72.95 23.16 9.33
N ASP A 970 71.74 23.31 9.91
CA ASP A 970 71.13 24.61 10.22
C ASP A 970 70.39 24.62 11.58
N GLY A 971 70.64 23.65 12.47
CA GLY A 971 69.96 23.53 13.77
C GLY A 971 68.47 23.11 13.71
N CYS A 972 67.88 22.96 12.52
CA CYS A 972 66.47 22.58 12.35
C CYS A 972 66.34 21.10 11.93
N GLY A 973 66.37 20.19 12.92
CA GLY A 973 66.06 18.76 12.72
C GLY A 973 64.55 18.49 12.80
N LEU A 974 64.05 17.55 11.99
CA LEU A 974 62.66 17.10 11.99
C LEU A 974 62.50 15.92 12.96
N PHE A 975 61.76 16.12 14.05
CA PHE A 975 61.45 15.07 15.01
C PHE A 975 60.20 14.29 14.59
N GLN A 976 60.37 12.99 14.31
CA GLN A 976 59.25 12.13 13.98
C GLN A 976 58.64 11.50 15.23
N GLN A 977 57.36 11.79 15.43
CA GLN A 977 56.49 11.12 16.40
C GLN A 977 55.25 10.60 15.69
N ASP A 978 54.71 9.48 16.18
CA ASP A 978 53.41 9.00 15.71
C ASP A 978 52.29 9.84 16.37
N ASN A 979 51.07 9.75 15.86
CA ASN A 979 49.98 10.58 16.38
C ASN A 979 49.31 10.00 17.63
N ALA A 980 50.04 9.23 18.46
CA ALA A 980 49.49 8.58 19.62
C ALA A 980 48.83 9.57 20.60
N PRO A 981 47.84 9.11 21.40
CA PRO A 981 47.14 9.98 22.34
C PRO A 981 48.04 10.72 23.35
N CYS A 982 49.21 10.15 23.70
CA CYS A 982 50.22 10.80 24.53
C CYS A 982 50.87 12.00 23.82
N HIS A 983 51.19 11.88 22.53
CA HIS A 983 51.88 12.92 21.75
C HIS A 983 50.96 14.12 21.47
N LYS A 984 49.65 13.86 21.34
CA LYS A 984 48.61 14.89 21.17
C LYS A 984 48.07 15.47 22.47
N ALA A 985 48.63 15.09 23.62
CA ALA A 985 48.20 15.67 24.89
C ALA A 985 48.51 17.17 24.88
N LYS A 986 47.57 17.98 25.40
CA LYS A 986 47.68 19.44 25.41
C LYS A 986 49.02 19.93 25.97
N MET A 987 49.49 19.36 27.08
CA MET A 987 50.77 19.70 27.70
C MET A 987 52.01 19.37 26.85
N VAL A 988 51.92 18.38 25.96
CA VAL A 988 53.02 18.01 25.05
C VAL A 988 53.03 18.94 23.86
N GLN A 989 51.86 19.29 23.33
CA GLN A 989 51.74 20.27 22.25
C GLN A 989 52.18 21.67 22.71
N GLU A 990 51.76 22.10 23.91
CA GLU A 990 52.21 23.38 24.50
C GLU A 990 53.73 23.43 24.65
N TRP A 991 54.38 22.33 25.07
CA TRP A 991 55.83 22.28 25.17
C TRP A 991 56.52 22.39 23.80
N PHE A 992 56.01 21.73 22.75
CA PHE A 992 56.55 21.86 21.39
C PHE A 992 56.29 23.24 20.79
N ASP A 993 55.16 23.88 21.10
CA ASP A 993 54.87 25.25 20.70
C ASP A 993 55.88 26.23 21.33
N ASP A 994 56.22 26.04 22.60
CA ASP A 994 57.21 26.84 23.34
C ASP A 994 58.65 26.65 22.79
N HIS A 995 58.97 25.49 22.20
CA HIS A 995 60.29 25.16 21.62
C HIS A 995 60.27 25.12 20.07
N SER A 996 59.28 25.77 19.45
CA SER A 996 59.08 25.74 17.98
C SER A 996 60.18 26.42 17.18
N ASN A 997 61.02 27.25 17.80
CA ASN A 997 62.19 27.87 17.17
C ASN A 997 63.43 26.97 17.14
N GLU A 998 63.40 25.85 17.87
CA GLU A 998 64.52 24.93 18.05
C GLU A 998 64.23 23.54 17.43
N PHE A 999 62.95 23.17 17.28
CA PHE A 999 62.51 21.84 16.85
C PHE A 999 61.31 21.90 15.90
N GLU A 1000 61.37 21.15 14.80
CA GLU A 1000 60.21 20.99 13.91
C GLU A 1000 59.63 19.57 14.04
N VAL A 1001 58.31 19.46 14.23
CA VAL A 1001 57.62 18.18 14.40
C VAL A 1001 57.16 17.64 13.05
N TRP A 1002 57.44 16.36 12.80
CA TRP A 1002 57.06 15.68 11.56
C TRP A 1002 55.54 15.76 11.29
N PRO A 1003 55.12 15.94 10.03
CA PRO A 1003 53.71 16.13 9.69
C PRO A 1003 52.81 14.97 10.11
N SER A 1004 51.72 15.31 10.80
CA SER A 1004 50.73 14.38 11.37
C SER A 1004 49.90 13.55 10.37
N ASN A 1005 50.25 13.53 9.07
CA ASN A 1005 49.52 12.78 8.03
C ASN A 1005 50.45 11.99 7.08
N SER A 1006 51.69 11.67 7.47
CA SER A 1006 52.54 10.77 6.70
C SER A 1006 52.06 9.31 6.79
N PRO A 1007 52.28 8.48 5.75
CA PRO A 1007 52.18 7.03 5.88
C PRO A 1007 53.23 6.49 6.87
N ASP A 1008 52.91 5.42 7.62
CA ASP A 1008 53.86 4.73 8.51
C ASP A 1008 55.02 4.15 7.69
N LEU A 1009 56.14 4.88 7.65
CA LEU A 1009 57.38 4.53 6.96
C LEU A 1009 58.58 4.59 7.92
N ASN A 1010 58.31 4.51 9.22
CA ASN A 1010 59.33 4.65 10.26
C ASN A 1010 60.32 3.47 10.20
N PRO A 1011 61.60 3.67 9.85
CA PRO A 1011 62.52 2.55 9.67
C PRO A 1011 62.85 1.84 10.99
N ILE A 1012 62.64 2.51 12.13
CA ILE A 1012 62.92 1.96 13.46
C ILE A 1012 62.08 0.72 13.79
N GLU A 1013 60.87 0.63 13.23
CA GLU A 1013 59.99 -0.55 13.40
C GLU A 1013 60.69 -1.83 12.90
N ARG A 1014 61.51 -1.71 11.85
CA ARG A 1014 62.30 -2.84 11.33
C ARG A 1014 63.48 -3.20 12.21
N LEU A 1015 64.04 -2.22 12.91
CA LEU A 1015 65.09 -2.46 13.91
C LEU A 1015 64.51 -3.22 15.11
N TRP A 1016 63.30 -2.87 15.54
CA TRP A 1016 62.57 -3.62 16.57
C TRP A 1016 62.30 -5.06 16.15
N ASP A 1017 61.85 -5.30 14.92
CA ASP A 1017 61.66 -6.65 14.37
C ASP A 1017 62.95 -7.50 14.39
N VAL A 1018 64.12 -6.88 14.21
CA VAL A 1018 65.41 -7.57 14.24
C VAL A 1018 65.84 -7.84 15.68
N LEU A 1019 65.66 -6.85 16.57
CA LEU A 1019 65.98 -6.98 17.99
C LEU A 1019 65.14 -8.09 18.65
N ASP A 1020 63.84 -8.14 18.36
CA ASP A 1020 62.90 -9.13 18.90
C ASP A 1020 63.20 -10.57 18.43
N LYS A 1021 63.89 -10.72 17.30
CA LYS A 1021 64.36 -12.03 16.80
C LYS A 1021 65.70 -12.47 17.40
N GLN A 1022 66.47 -11.55 17.95
CA GLN A 1022 67.77 -11.81 18.56
C GLN A 1022 67.68 -12.00 20.08
N LEU A 1023 66.68 -11.38 20.71
CA LEU A 1023 66.22 -11.63 22.09
C LEU A 1023 65.36 -12.90 22.14
#